data_AF-A0A518BC24-F1
#
_entry.id   AF-A0A518BC24-F1
#
_cell.length_a   1.000
_cell.length_b   1.000
_cell.length_c   1.000
_cell.angle_alpha   90.00
_cell.angle_beta   90.00
_cell.angle_gamma   90.00
#
_symmetry.space_group_name_H-M   'P 1'
#
loop_
_entity.id
_entity.type
_entity.pdbx_description
1 polymer ?
#
loop_
_entity_poly.entity_id
_entity_poly.type
_entity_poly.pdbx_seq_one_letter_code
_entity_poly.pdbx_strand_id
1 'polypeptide(L)'
;MKRRVALLALMFAPALASAANPRSETDGGPPLLPAGWNATRAGDRVMKRLVRVSAPQVKGAHDAEFVCVGDRAYIVEHDNDVQPGHGAGRRMYCVLTIVNLKTLEVEQTIPLAKSEQAFANVTLPPGACFVPRILQLDGETLRCYFASEDGNRRQAQTWYRDFDLGSRKFEESIHKVKLKTAAGLFDMQPRHLHADAAAQGFTKPEKAFGLYLFDSFKTFDGKTYVALNNFPAKQNALAVMHDDRATVEVIGHFNEPRSQALSEAAVNRLPDGTWMAICRNDKGNYHFTTSDDGVTWTEAKEMPFVPNGLNSKPTFDKFGDLYYLGWQEATQIDGCRRSVFNIDVSRDGKTWERKYRFETPESFQYPTFHQHDGVIWLTISQSDHKGSTDRIMFGKLEDAGQFEPRTPAATTAIQPENGTPKEAPLPTFAGPTPGVSREIAIPLVDLSADGQRHAVVAAGTPSTYQGHCDTVLLPDGKTMFAAWCLGHARWIGPLAKSTDAGLSWSKPLDVPKNWSETSNTPALHRLVGPDGTARLFCFADGLDWSRGGKPPYPMHQAYSEDDGETWSPMDPNGVDGEVPPKTILSFDDGKRLVMWSDLPGFVIQSESRDGGLTWSGSRRILRVPSRWSQPCVIRSPNGRKLVMLLREHSRKYHSLYSVSRDNAVSWTEPKELPAALTGDRHVAKQTPDGRLVVAFRDMAMTSPTYGHYVAWVGRVEDILDGTPGDYRVKLFHNALRDDSTKPGEGNFDCGYSDLELLPNGTIVATTYLKVAGGPEKHSVMNTRFALAETDALANAADDAPNERSAKESAQGFVALDDGKTFDGWEHKGNWEIQDGAFVRVRGGGPLTYTKALVPDDFELRFEWKVSKGCNSGVYYRPKQYEYQVLDNVHSPYGENARQSAGSLFFCMAPSKDVTKPFGQWNTGRVKCKGTVIEHWVNGERVLSFDYSDPKWAEQVELLTIRGADLDARGGRLWLQDHGQDVWFRNLRLREIPEEEAVTADPDFVPLPVTGAALQKENDRVKRMLEAQKKK
;
A
#
# COMPACT_ATOMS: atom_id res chain seq x y z
N MET A 1 55.06 -55.10 -18.02
CA MET A 1 56.46 -55.22 -18.51
C MET A 1 56.92 -53.85 -19.01
N LYS A 2 58.09 -53.35 -18.59
CA LYS A 2 58.85 -52.17 -19.10
C LYS A 2 58.10 -50.86 -19.53
N ARG A 3 58.20 -49.85 -18.64
CA ARG A 3 58.81 -48.49 -18.83
C ARG A 3 58.05 -47.28 -19.42
N ARG A 4 58.15 -46.18 -18.63
CA ARG A 4 58.29 -44.72 -18.92
C ARG A 4 56.99 -43.92 -19.22
N VAL A 5 56.68 -42.77 -18.60
CA VAL A 5 57.44 -41.51 -18.24
C VAL A 5 57.58 -40.59 -19.47
N ALA A 6 57.21 -39.29 -19.45
CA ALA A 6 57.33 -38.30 -18.35
C ALA A 6 56.13 -37.33 -18.14
N LEU A 7 56.34 -36.31 -17.31
CA LEU A 7 55.40 -35.29 -16.79
C LEU A 7 56.02 -33.88 -16.96
N LEU A 8 55.24 -32.87 -17.36
CA LEU A 8 55.36 -31.48 -16.88
C LEU A 8 54.04 -30.71 -17.13
N ALA A 9 53.88 -29.49 -16.58
CA ALA A 9 52.58 -28.87 -16.33
C ALA A 9 52.56 -27.33 -16.45
N LEU A 10 51.35 -26.76 -16.31
CA LEU A 10 50.99 -25.32 -16.22
C LEU A 10 51.15 -24.52 -17.53
N MET A 11 50.30 -23.55 -17.88
CA MET A 11 49.12 -22.96 -17.23
C MET A 11 47.93 -22.87 -18.20
N PHE A 12 46.70 -22.79 -17.68
CA PHE A 12 45.53 -22.28 -18.42
C PHE A 12 44.73 -21.33 -17.54
N ALA A 13 44.50 -20.10 -18.04
CA ALA A 13 43.53 -19.17 -17.49
C ALA A 13 42.30 -19.12 -18.42
N PRO A 14 41.06 -19.16 -17.91
CA PRO A 14 39.88 -18.98 -18.75
C PRO A 14 39.72 -17.50 -19.12
N ALA A 15 39.76 -17.20 -20.41
CA ALA A 15 39.44 -15.87 -20.91
C ALA A 15 37.91 -15.65 -20.84
N LEU A 16 37.46 -14.84 -19.89
CA LEU A 16 36.08 -14.37 -19.83
C LEU A 16 35.83 -13.38 -20.98
N ALA A 17 35.26 -13.89 -22.07
CA ALA A 17 34.85 -13.08 -23.21
C ALA A 17 33.62 -12.23 -22.84
N SER A 18 33.87 -10.98 -22.45
CA SER A 18 32.80 -9.99 -22.26
C SER A 18 32.15 -9.66 -23.60
N ALA A 19 30.94 -10.18 -23.82
CA ALA A 19 30.11 -9.89 -24.99
C ALA A 19 29.45 -8.50 -24.85
N ALA A 20 30.26 -7.45 -24.74
CA ALA A 20 29.79 -6.07 -24.80
C ALA A 20 29.30 -5.76 -26.22
N ASN A 21 27.99 -5.53 -26.37
CA ASN A 21 27.38 -5.21 -27.66
C ASN A 21 27.83 -3.79 -28.09
N PRO A 22 28.51 -3.61 -29.23
CA PRO A 22 28.99 -2.28 -29.65
C PRO A 22 27.81 -1.39 -30.02
N ARG A 23 27.67 -0.25 -29.32
CA ARG A 23 26.71 0.79 -29.72
C ARG A 23 27.15 1.41 -31.04
N SER A 24 26.27 1.40 -32.05
CA SER A 24 26.38 2.27 -33.21
C SER A 24 26.03 3.71 -32.80
N GLU A 25 26.92 4.66 -33.10
CA GLU A 25 26.65 6.09 -32.85
C GLU A 25 25.65 6.63 -33.88
N THR A 26 24.35 6.60 -33.56
CA THR A 26 23.30 7.40 -34.23
C THR A 26 22.00 7.38 -33.39
N ASP A 27 21.40 8.56 -33.21
CA ASP A 27 20.00 8.86 -32.84
C ASP A 27 19.33 8.11 -31.65
N GLY A 28 20.12 7.50 -30.76
CA GLY A 28 19.61 6.92 -29.50
C GLY A 28 19.28 7.98 -28.44
N GLY A 29 18.09 7.88 -27.84
CA GLY A 29 17.70 8.66 -26.65
C GLY A 29 18.46 8.27 -25.37
N PRO A 30 18.14 8.89 -24.21
CA PRO A 30 18.74 8.48 -22.94
C PRO A 30 18.41 7.01 -22.63
N PRO A 31 19.35 6.26 -22.03
CA PRO A 31 19.18 4.82 -21.80
C PRO A 31 17.99 4.53 -20.88
N LEU A 32 17.28 3.45 -21.18
CA LEU A 32 16.09 2.99 -20.46
C LEU A 32 16.44 2.38 -19.11
N LEU A 33 17.65 1.82 -18.97
CA LEU A 33 18.12 1.16 -17.76
C LEU A 33 19.27 1.94 -17.09
N PRO A 34 19.40 1.89 -15.74
CA PRO A 34 20.48 2.57 -15.03
C PRO A 34 21.89 2.13 -15.49
N ALA A 35 22.86 3.03 -15.37
CA ALA A 35 24.26 2.71 -15.63
C ALA A 35 24.72 1.55 -14.72
N GLY A 36 25.33 0.52 -15.31
CA GLY A 36 25.75 -0.68 -14.58
C GLY A 36 24.63 -1.67 -14.25
N TRP A 37 23.43 -1.54 -14.83
CA TRP A 37 22.33 -2.48 -14.62
C TRP A 37 22.72 -3.93 -14.94
N ASN A 38 22.58 -4.82 -13.95
CA ASN A 38 22.86 -6.25 -14.08
C ASN A 38 21.55 -7.04 -14.18
N ALA A 39 21.22 -7.46 -15.40
CA ALA A 39 19.99 -8.19 -15.71
C ALA A 39 19.93 -9.59 -15.08
N THR A 40 21.06 -10.27 -14.85
CA THR A 40 21.10 -11.56 -14.16
C THR A 40 20.74 -11.39 -12.68
N ARG A 41 21.42 -10.48 -11.96
CA ARG A 41 21.08 -10.15 -10.56
C ARG A 41 19.61 -9.69 -10.46
N ALA A 42 19.07 -9.02 -11.49
CA ALA A 42 17.65 -8.68 -11.56
C ALA A 42 16.73 -9.91 -11.68
N GLY A 43 17.03 -10.86 -12.56
CA GLY A 43 16.30 -12.12 -12.68
C GLY A 43 16.35 -12.94 -11.39
N ASP A 44 17.52 -13.06 -10.76
CA ASP A 44 17.71 -13.79 -9.49
C ASP A 44 16.80 -13.28 -8.37
N ARG A 45 16.69 -11.95 -8.24
CA ARG A 45 15.90 -11.29 -7.19
C ARG A 45 14.39 -11.42 -7.43
N VAL A 46 13.96 -11.62 -8.68
CA VAL A 46 12.59 -12.02 -9.02
C VAL A 46 12.37 -13.49 -8.68
N MET A 47 13.25 -14.40 -9.14
CA MET A 47 13.09 -15.85 -8.94
C MET A 47 13.03 -16.24 -7.45
N LYS A 48 13.83 -15.58 -6.60
CA LYS A 48 13.85 -15.78 -5.14
C LYS A 48 12.53 -15.48 -4.41
N ARG A 49 11.57 -14.80 -5.06
CA ARG A 49 10.24 -14.49 -4.50
C ARG A 49 9.07 -15.10 -5.27
N LEU A 50 9.33 -16.05 -6.18
CA LEU A 50 8.26 -16.80 -6.83
C LEU A 50 7.82 -17.96 -5.93
N VAL A 51 6.51 -18.08 -5.69
CA VAL A 51 5.90 -19.18 -4.94
C VAL A 51 5.35 -20.24 -5.89
N ARG A 52 5.37 -21.52 -5.50
CA ARG A 52 4.65 -22.57 -6.23
C ARG A 52 3.15 -22.40 -5.98
N VAL A 53 2.37 -22.35 -7.06
CA VAL A 53 0.89 -22.27 -6.98
C VAL A 53 0.20 -23.54 -7.44
N SER A 54 0.84 -24.35 -8.29
CA SER A 54 0.26 -25.65 -8.68
C SER A 54 0.20 -26.62 -7.50
N ALA A 55 -0.92 -27.31 -7.34
CA ALA A 55 -1.22 -28.06 -6.12
C ALA A 55 -0.20 -29.20 -5.84
N PRO A 56 0.08 -29.57 -4.58
CA PRO A 56 1.22 -30.44 -4.23
C PRO A 56 1.21 -31.84 -4.86
N GLN A 57 0.04 -32.39 -5.18
CA GLN A 57 -0.10 -33.70 -5.82
C GLN A 57 0.35 -33.70 -7.30
N VAL A 58 0.26 -32.54 -7.98
CA VAL A 58 0.48 -32.38 -9.41
C VAL A 58 1.90 -32.77 -9.80
N LYS A 59 2.03 -33.54 -10.88
CA LYS A 59 3.29 -34.05 -11.43
C LYS A 59 3.77 -33.27 -12.65
N GLY A 60 2.87 -32.73 -13.46
CA GLY A 60 3.24 -31.76 -14.49
C GLY A 60 2.16 -30.71 -14.70
N ALA A 61 2.52 -29.43 -14.57
CA ALA A 61 1.66 -28.26 -14.80
C ALA A 61 2.28 -27.34 -15.86
N HIS A 62 1.48 -26.74 -16.75
CA HIS A 62 1.96 -25.89 -17.86
C HIS A 62 0.88 -24.92 -18.40
N ASP A 63 1.32 -23.98 -19.26
CA ASP A 63 0.49 -22.98 -19.96
C ASP A 63 -0.40 -22.10 -19.06
N ALA A 64 0.19 -21.55 -18.00
CA ALA A 64 -0.50 -20.64 -17.09
C ALA A 64 -0.89 -19.29 -17.74
N GLU A 65 -2.08 -18.82 -17.39
CA GLU A 65 -2.65 -17.50 -17.68
C GLU A 65 -3.35 -16.99 -16.42
N PHE A 66 -3.44 -15.68 -16.17
CA PHE A 66 -4.10 -15.18 -14.95
C PHE A 66 -4.76 -13.81 -15.12
N VAL A 67 -5.61 -13.46 -14.17
CA VAL A 67 -6.06 -12.07 -13.92
C VAL A 67 -5.98 -11.77 -12.44
N CYS A 68 -5.88 -10.50 -12.06
CA CYS A 68 -5.93 -10.05 -10.67
C CYS A 68 -7.16 -9.17 -10.44
N VAL A 69 -7.91 -9.43 -9.36
CA VAL A 69 -9.11 -8.67 -8.98
C VAL A 69 -9.09 -8.41 -7.47
N GLY A 70 -8.85 -7.16 -7.10
CA GLY A 70 -8.55 -6.78 -5.71
C GLY A 70 -7.35 -7.55 -5.17
N ASP A 71 -7.40 -7.93 -3.89
CA ASP A 71 -6.32 -8.64 -3.17
C ASP A 71 -5.99 -10.07 -3.70
N ARG A 72 -6.42 -10.47 -4.91
CA ARG A 72 -6.32 -11.85 -5.41
C ARG A 72 -5.89 -11.97 -6.86
N ALA A 73 -5.02 -12.94 -7.14
CA ALA A 73 -4.81 -13.51 -8.46
C ALA A 73 -5.71 -14.73 -8.67
N TYR A 74 -6.19 -14.89 -9.91
CA TYR A 74 -6.99 -16.02 -10.39
C TYR A 74 -6.24 -16.62 -11.58
N ILE A 75 -5.50 -17.69 -11.31
CA ILE A 75 -4.55 -18.32 -12.23
C ILE A 75 -5.20 -19.57 -12.83
N VAL A 76 -5.26 -19.68 -14.15
CA VAL A 76 -5.66 -20.92 -14.84
C VAL A 76 -4.45 -21.59 -15.45
N GLU A 77 -4.35 -22.89 -15.25
CA GLU A 77 -3.23 -23.74 -15.68
C GLU A 77 -3.75 -25.14 -16.04
N HIS A 78 -2.97 -25.92 -16.80
CA HIS A 78 -3.31 -27.32 -17.04
C HIS A 78 -2.30 -28.27 -16.38
N ASP A 79 -2.86 -29.27 -15.71
CA ASP A 79 -2.21 -30.16 -14.76
C ASP A 79 -2.31 -31.62 -15.21
N ASN A 80 -1.45 -32.46 -14.65
CA ASN A 80 -1.69 -33.89 -14.52
C ASN A 80 -1.04 -34.47 -13.24
N ASP A 81 -1.70 -35.46 -12.63
CA ASP A 81 -1.24 -36.13 -11.39
C ASP A 81 -0.39 -37.39 -11.64
N VAL A 82 -0.17 -37.78 -12.90
CA VAL A 82 0.32 -39.13 -13.23
C VAL A 82 1.79 -39.19 -13.63
N GLN A 83 2.33 -38.14 -14.25
CA GLN A 83 3.72 -38.12 -14.73
C GLN A 83 4.31 -36.69 -14.78
N PRO A 84 5.63 -36.55 -14.65
CA PRO A 84 6.35 -35.33 -15.04
C PRO A 84 6.19 -35.06 -16.54
N GLY A 85 6.35 -33.79 -16.94
CA GLY A 85 6.05 -33.35 -18.29
C GLY A 85 4.57 -33.01 -18.49
N HIS A 86 4.31 -31.89 -19.16
CA HIS A 86 2.96 -31.45 -19.57
C HIS A 86 2.18 -32.47 -20.43
N GLY A 87 2.87 -33.33 -21.21
CA GLY A 87 2.26 -34.21 -22.21
C GLY A 87 1.64 -35.51 -21.68
N ALA A 88 0.59 -35.44 -20.85
CA ALA A 88 -0.07 -36.62 -20.26
C ALA A 88 -1.36 -37.11 -20.98
N GLY A 89 -1.72 -36.53 -22.13
CA GLY A 89 -2.88 -36.92 -22.94
C GLY A 89 -4.20 -36.77 -22.17
N ARG A 90 -5.07 -37.81 -22.19
CA ARG A 90 -6.36 -37.81 -21.46
C ARG A 90 -6.27 -37.66 -19.92
N ARG A 91 -5.07 -37.56 -19.35
CA ARG A 91 -4.84 -37.26 -17.93
C ARG A 91 -4.61 -35.76 -17.68
N MET A 92 -4.51 -34.95 -18.74
CA MET A 92 -4.42 -33.50 -18.67
C MET A 92 -5.79 -32.90 -18.35
N TYR A 93 -5.85 -32.03 -17.34
CA TYR A 93 -7.05 -31.30 -16.92
C TYR A 93 -6.70 -29.83 -16.65
N CYS A 94 -7.68 -28.93 -16.73
CA CYS A 94 -7.50 -27.52 -16.37
C CYS A 94 -8.04 -27.21 -14.97
N VAL A 95 -7.39 -26.27 -14.27
CA VAL A 95 -7.83 -25.71 -12.99
C VAL A 95 -7.89 -24.19 -13.03
N LEU A 96 -8.50 -23.62 -12.00
CA LEU A 96 -8.31 -22.25 -11.53
C LEU A 96 -7.80 -22.28 -10.10
N THR A 97 -6.70 -21.58 -9.82
CA THR A 97 -6.10 -21.41 -8.50
C THR A 97 -6.21 -19.95 -8.07
N ILE A 98 -6.73 -19.73 -6.86
CA ILE A 98 -6.88 -18.41 -6.23
C ILE A 98 -5.69 -18.20 -5.29
N VAL A 99 -4.97 -17.09 -5.48
CA VAL A 99 -3.79 -16.72 -4.69
C VAL A 99 -3.99 -15.35 -4.06
N ASN A 100 -3.69 -15.21 -2.78
CA ASN A 100 -3.74 -13.93 -2.09
C ASN A 100 -2.52 -13.06 -2.47
N LEU A 101 -2.71 -11.85 -3.00
CA LEU A 101 -1.61 -10.99 -3.46
C LEU A 101 -0.76 -10.43 -2.32
N LYS A 102 -1.28 -10.40 -1.08
CA LYS A 102 -0.59 -9.82 0.09
C LYS A 102 0.25 -10.86 0.83
N THR A 103 -0.18 -12.12 0.90
CA THR A 103 0.57 -13.21 1.57
C THR A 103 1.25 -14.17 0.59
N LEU A 104 0.87 -14.15 -0.70
CA LEU A 104 1.24 -15.13 -1.73
C LEU A 104 0.78 -16.57 -1.43
N GLU A 105 -0.15 -16.75 -0.49
CA GLU A 105 -0.73 -18.05 -0.17
C GLU A 105 -1.83 -18.45 -1.17
N VAL A 106 -1.87 -19.74 -1.53
CA VAL A 106 -2.97 -20.32 -2.30
C VAL A 106 -4.19 -20.45 -1.38
N GLU A 107 -5.26 -19.69 -1.65
CA GLU A 107 -6.52 -19.80 -0.92
C GLU A 107 -7.34 -21.04 -1.35
N GLN A 108 -7.31 -21.38 -2.64
CA GLN A 108 -8.18 -22.42 -3.21
C GLN A 108 -7.69 -22.88 -4.60
N THR A 109 -7.86 -24.16 -4.93
CA THR A 109 -7.75 -24.68 -6.32
C THR A 109 -9.05 -25.37 -6.71
N ILE A 110 -9.54 -25.08 -7.93
CA ILE A 110 -10.89 -25.40 -8.40
C ILE A 110 -10.79 -26.04 -9.79
N PRO A 111 -11.32 -27.26 -10.03
CA PRO A 111 -11.32 -27.86 -11.36
C PRO A 111 -12.16 -27.07 -12.37
N LEU A 112 -11.56 -26.71 -13.51
CA LEU A 112 -12.25 -26.07 -14.64
C LEU A 112 -12.85 -27.12 -15.57
N ALA A 113 -12.02 -28.03 -16.09
CA ALA A 113 -12.45 -29.08 -17.03
C ALA A 113 -11.47 -30.27 -17.10
N LYS A 114 -11.99 -31.49 -17.33
CA LYS A 114 -11.19 -32.71 -17.57
C LYS A 114 -11.85 -33.68 -18.57
N SER A 115 -11.07 -34.63 -19.08
CA SER A 115 -11.54 -35.77 -19.90
C SER A 115 -12.82 -36.39 -19.32
N GLU A 116 -13.80 -36.66 -20.18
CA GLU A 116 -15.04 -37.39 -19.84
C GLU A 116 -15.91 -36.72 -18.75
N GLN A 117 -15.66 -35.44 -18.41
CA GLN A 117 -16.48 -34.69 -17.45
C GLN A 117 -17.86 -34.38 -18.03
N ALA A 118 -18.91 -34.72 -17.27
CA ALA A 118 -20.26 -34.24 -17.51
C ALA A 118 -20.45 -32.84 -16.92
N PHE A 119 -21.03 -31.95 -17.73
CA PHE A 119 -21.54 -30.64 -17.37
C PHE A 119 -23.07 -30.65 -17.60
N ALA A 120 -23.80 -29.65 -17.11
CA ALA A 120 -25.27 -29.64 -17.17
C ALA A 120 -25.85 -29.74 -18.61
N ASN A 121 -25.08 -29.31 -19.62
CA ASN A 121 -25.50 -29.28 -21.02
C ASN A 121 -24.74 -30.25 -21.95
N VAL A 122 -23.59 -30.80 -21.55
CA VAL A 122 -22.75 -31.68 -22.41
C VAL A 122 -21.76 -32.50 -21.59
N THR A 123 -21.40 -33.69 -22.08
CA THR A 123 -20.24 -34.45 -21.58
C THR A 123 -19.06 -34.29 -22.54
N LEU A 124 -17.88 -33.94 -22.02
CA LEU A 124 -16.67 -33.84 -22.84
C LEU A 124 -16.23 -35.23 -23.36
N PRO A 125 -15.61 -35.31 -24.55
CA PRO A 125 -15.07 -36.56 -25.07
C PRO A 125 -13.85 -37.05 -24.26
N PRO A 126 -13.41 -38.31 -24.47
CA PRO A 126 -12.15 -38.81 -23.92
C PRO A 126 -10.94 -38.17 -24.63
N GLY A 127 -10.16 -37.38 -23.90
CA GLY A 127 -9.00 -36.68 -24.43
C GLY A 127 -8.48 -35.57 -23.51
N ALA A 128 -7.46 -34.84 -23.94
CA ALA A 128 -6.82 -33.80 -23.12
C ALA A 128 -7.73 -32.57 -22.95
N CYS A 129 -7.70 -31.95 -21.77
CA CYS A 129 -8.20 -30.60 -21.53
C CYS A 129 -7.02 -29.71 -21.12
N PHE A 130 -6.71 -28.67 -21.91
CA PHE A 130 -5.44 -27.94 -21.82
C PHE A 130 -5.45 -26.57 -22.52
N VAL A 131 -4.32 -25.86 -22.44
CA VAL A 131 -4.11 -24.45 -22.84
C VAL A 131 -5.26 -23.52 -22.38
N PRO A 132 -5.50 -23.41 -21.06
CA PRO A 132 -6.56 -22.55 -20.56
C PRO A 132 -6.19 -21.07 -20.68
N ARG A 133 -7.19 -20.20 -20.77
CA ARG A 133 -7.02 -18.74 -20.72
C ARG A 133 -8.10 -18.14 -19.83
N ILE A 134 -7.88 -16.94 -19.29
CA ILE A 134 -8.85 -16.26 -18.44
C ILE A 134 -8.98 -14.78 -18.83
N LEU A 135 -10.20 -14.24 -18.71
CA LEU A 135 -10.52 -12.82 -18.82
C LEU A 135 -11.46 -12.41 -17.68
N GLN A 136 -11.33 -11.18 -17.21
CA GLN A 136 -12.40 -10.54 -16.44
C GLN A 136 -13.48 -10.03 -17.41
N LEU A 137 -14.75 -10.27 -17.12
CA LEU A 137 -15.89 -9.70 -17.87
C LEU A 137 -16.33 -8.38 -17.23
N ASP A 138 -16.48 -8.40 -15.90
CA ASP A 138 -17.04 -7.32 -15.08
C ASP A 138 -16.52 -7.44 -13.63
N GLY A 139 -17.12 -6.71 -12.67
CA GLY A 139 -16.71 -6.72 -11.27
C GLY A 139 -17.01 -8.02 -10.50
N GLU A 140 -17.83 -8.91 -11.05
CA GLU A 140 -18.31 -10.13 -10.39
C GLU A 140 -17.96 -11.42 -11.16
N THR A 141 -17.64 -11.34 -12.46
CA THR A 141 -17.51 -12.51 -13.35
C THR A 141 -16.15 -12.58 -14.07
N LEU A 142 -15.52 -13.76 -14.02
CA LEU A 142 -14.39 -14.14 -14.88
C LEU A 142 -14.81 -15.19 -15.91
N ARG A 143 -14.34 -15.10 -17.15
CA ARG A 143 -14.52 -16.14 -18.18
C ARG A 143 -13.25 -16.95 -18.36
N CYS A 144 -13.36 -18.27 -18.19
CA CYS A 144 -12.25 -19.20 -18.36
C CYS A 144 -12.45 -20.05 -19.63
N TYR A 145 -11.48 -19.99 -20.53
CA TYR A 145 -11.43 -20.76 -21.78
C TYR A 145 -10.55 -22.01 -21.60
N PHE A 146 -10.80 -23.07 -22.38
CA PHE A 146 -9.91 -24.23 -22.50
C PHE A 146 -10.11 -24.95 -23.85
N ALA A 147 -9.07 -25.63 -24.33
CA ALA A 147 -9.20 -26.57 -25.44
C ALA A 147 -9.51 -27.98 -24.91
N SER A 148 -10.42 -28.70 -25.57
CA SER A 148 -10.71 -30.11 -25.31
C SER A 148 -10.57 -30.93 -26.59
N GLU A 149 -9.84 -32.04 -26.53
CA GLU A 149 -9.67 -32.98 -27.63
C GLU A 149 -10.64 -34.17 -27.55
N ASP A 150 -11.28 -34.51 -28.66
CA ASP A 150 -11.83 -35.84 -28.92
C ASP A 150 -10.69 -36.74 -29.39
N GLY A 151 -10.16 -37.58 -28.50
CA GLY A 151 -9.07 -38.51 -28.80
C GLY A 151 -9.43 -39.61 -29.80
N ASN A 152 -10.72 -39.91 -29.98
CA ASN A 152 -11.20 -40.90 -30.96
C ASN A 152 -11.28 -40.30 -32.37
N ARG A 153 -11.65 -39.02 -32.48
CA ARG A 153 -11.76 -38.28 -33.77
C ARG A 153 -10.52 -37.44 -34.10
N ARG A 154 -9.58 -37.29 -33.15
CA ARG A 154 -8.45 -36.36 -33.17
C ARG A 154 -8.86 -34.91 -33.47
N GLN A 155 -10.02 -34.50 -32.97
CA GLN A 155 -10.58 -33.17 -33.19
C GLN A 155 -10.54 -32.33 -31.91
N ALA A 156 -9.99 -31.11 -31.96
CA ALA A 156 -10.08 -30.15 -30.86
C ALA A 156 -11.28 -29.20 -31.00
N GLN A 157 -11.87 -28.86 -29.86
CA GLN A 157 -12.90 -27.82 -29.70
C GLN A 157 -12.47 -26.87 -28.58
N THR A 158 -12.51 -25.57 -28.84
CA THR A 158 -12.32 -24.56 -27.77
C THR A 158 -13.66 -24.27 -27.08
N TRP A 159 -13.63 -24.30 -25.75
CA TRP A 159 -14.77 -24.07 -24.86
C TRP A 159 -14.48 -22.90 -23.91
N TYR A 160 -15.52 -22.38 -23.27
CA TYR A 160 -15.43 -21.51 -22.11
C TYR A 160 -16.47 -21.87 -21.04
N ARG A 161 -16.23 -21.39 -19.82
CA ARG A 161 -17.14 -21.43 -18.67
C ARG A 161 -16.92 -20.21 -17.79
N ASP A 162 -17.98 -19.63 -17.27
CA ASP A 162 -17.90 -18.44 -16.42
C ASP A 162 -17.79 -18.81 -14.94
N PHE A 163 -17.08 -17.96 -14.20
CA PHE A 163 -16.71 -18.09 -12.79
C PHE A 163 -17.18 -16.85 -12.02
N ASP A 164 -18.08 -17.06 -11.08
CA ASP A 164 -18.58 -16.04 -10.16
C ASP A 164 -17.57 -15.84 -9.00
N LEU A 165 -17.06 -14.62 -8.88
CA LEU A 165 -16.14 -14.17 -7.85
C LEU A 165 -16.77 -14.19 -6.44
N GLY A 166 -18.09 -13.97 -6.35
CA GLY A 166 -18.82 -13.88 -5.09
C GLY A 166 -18.96 -15.22 -4.39
N SER A 167 -19.51 -16.23 -5.07
CA SER A 167 -19.64 -17.60 -4.53
C SER A 167 -18.40 -18.48 -4.75
N ARG A 168 -17.41 -18.00 -5.53
CA ARG A 168 -16.19 -18.72 -5.95
C ARG A 168 -16.48 -20.03 -6.67
N LYS A 169 -17.38 -19.98 -7.65
CA LYS A 169 -17.83 -21.15 -8.42
C LYS A 169 -17.84 -20.85 -9.90
N PHE A 170 -17.39 -21.82 -10.68
CA PHE A 170 -17.84 -21.95 -12.06
C PHE A 170 -19.35 -22.23 -12.09
N GLU A 171 -20.05 -21.84 -13.17
CA GLU A 171 -21.50 -22.02 -13.42
C GLU A 171 -21.98 -23.50 -13.39
N GLU A 172 -22.68 -24.05 -14.40
CA GLU A 172 -22.84 -25.53 -14.53
C GLU A 172 -22.74 -26.07 -15.96
N SER A 173 -22.92 -25.21 -16.96
CA SER A 173 -22.74 -25.55 -18.39
C SER A 173 -21.31 -25.29 -18.86
N ILE A 174 -20.98 -25.73 -20.08
CA ILE A 174 -19.85 -25.20 -20.86
C ILE A 174 -20.31 -24.74 -22.24
N HIS A 175 -19.67 -23.70 -22.75
CA HIS A 175 -20.10 -22.99 -23.95
C HIS A 175 -18.99 -23.05 -25.01
N LYS A 176 -19.36 -23.22 -26.29
CA LYS A 176 -18.37 -23.26 -27.37
C LYS A 176 -17.94 -21.85 -27.75
N VAL A 177 -16.63 -21.61 -27.78
CA VAL A 177 -16.08 -20.40 -28.45
C VAL A 177 -16.43 -20.48 -29.93
N LYS A 178 -16.77 -19.34 -30.54
CA LYS A 178 -17.06 -19.20 -31.96
C LYS A 178 -15.86 -18.62 -32.70
N LEU A 179 -15.62 -19.12 -33.92
CA LEU A 179 -14.65 -18.56 -34.84
C LEU A 179 -15.40 -17.95 -36.03
N LYS A 180 -15.26 -16.63 -36.22
CA LYS A 180 -15.74 -15.90 -37.38
C LYS A 180 -14.59 -15.75 -38.38
N THR A 181 -14.85 -16.09 -39.63
CA THR A 181 -13.91 -16.04 -40.75
C THR A 181 -14.57 -15.43 -41.98
N ALA A 182 -13.85 -15.24 -43.08
CA ALA A 182 -14.45 -14.74 -44.33
C ALA A 182 -15.56 -15.65 -44.89
N ALA A 183 -15.58 -16.93 -44.48
CA ALA A 183 -16.59 -17.91 -44.88
C ALA A 183 -17.83 -17.97 -43.96
N GLY A 184 -17.85 -17.27 -42.84
CA GLY A 184 -18.99 -17.24 -41.90
C GLY A 184 -18.62 -17.43 -40.43
N LEU A 185 -19.60 -17.85 -39.62
CA LEU A 185 -19.48 -18.06 -38.18
C LEU A 185 -19.57 -19.56 -37.85
N PHE A 186 -18.55 -20.09 -37.15
CA PHE A 186 -18.40 -21.52 -36.86
C PHE A 186 -18.12 -21.77 -35.37
N ASP A 187 -18.22 -23.03 -34.95
CA ASP A 187 -17.59 -23.45 -33.68
C ASP A 187 -16.07 -23.38 -33.83
N MET A 188 -15.35 -22.89 -32.81
CA MET A 188 -13.89 -22.74 -32.86
C MET A 188 -13.19 -24.11 -32.89
N GLN A 189 -12.77 -24.52 -34.08
CA GLN A 189 -12.15 -25.80 -34.39
C GLN A 189 -11.06 -25.59 -35.46
N PRO A 190 -9.92 -26.32 -35.42
CA PRO A 190 -8.79 -26.13 -36.32
C PRO A 190 -9.13 -26.08 -37.82
N ARG A 191 -10.07 -26.94 -38.27
CA ARG A 191 -10.52 -27.02 -39.67
C ARG A 191 -11.01 -25.69 -40.25
N HIS A 192 -11.68 -24.86 -39.44
CA HIS A 192 -12.26 -23.60 -39.90
C HIS A 192 -11.19 -22.50 -40.03
N LEU A 193 -10.22 -22.47 -39.11
CA LEU A 193 -9.05 -21.61 -39.24
C LEU A 193 -8.16 -22.05 -40.41
N HIS A 194 -7.98 -23.36 -40.62
CA HIS A 194 -7.21 -23.89 -41.73
C HIS A 194 -7.84 -23.55 -43.09
N ALA A 195 -9.15 -23.76 -43.25
CA ALA A 195 -9.86 -23.43 -44.50
C ALA A 195 -9.78 -21.94 -44.85
N ASP A 196 -9.85 -21.05 -43.86
CA ASP A 196 -9.72 -19.60 -44.06
C ASP A 196 -8.31 -19.19 -44.51
N ALA A 197 -7.26 -19.82 -43.98
CA ALA A 197 -5.89 -19.61 -44.47
C ALA A 197 -5.65 -20.20 -45.86
N ALA A 198 -6.25 -21.35 -46.16
CA ALA A 198 -6.17 -21.96 -47.49
C ALA A 198 -6.82 -21.06 -48.56
N ALA A 199 -7.92 -20.39 -48.23
CA ALA A 199 -8.53 -19.36 -49.06
C ALA A 199 -7.61 -18.12 -49.25
N GLN A 200 -6.72 -17.85 -48.29
CA GLN A 200 -5.70 -16.81 -48.33
C GLN A 200 -4.34 -17.31 -48.88
N GLY A 201 -4.28 -18.52 -49.47
CA GLY A 201 -3.11 -19.04 -50.19
C GLY A 201 -2.08 -19.82 -49.34
N PHE A 202 -2.39 -20.15 -48.09
CA PHE A 202 -1.54 -21.00 -47.25
C PHE A 202 -1.65 -22.48 -47.67
N THR A 203 -0.53 -23.22 -47.63
CA THR A 203 -0.43 -24.55 -48.26
C THR A 203 -0.09 -25.71 -47.32
N LYS A 204 0.23 -25.45 -46.04
CA LYS A 204 0.46 -26.51 -45.04
C LYS A 204 -0.79 -27.41 -44.85
N PRO A 205 -0.64 -28.75 -44.75
CA PRO A 205 -1.78 -29.65 -44.58
C PRO A 205 -2.55 -29.46 -43.26
N GLU A 206 -3.87 -29.63 -43.32
CA GLU A 206 -4.78 -29.59 -42.16
C GLU A 206 -4.28 -30.43 -40.97
N LYS A 207 -4.57 -29.94 -39.77
CA LYS A 207 -4.53 -30.68 -38.51
C LYS A 207 -5.85 -30.44 -37.79
N ALA A 208 -6.50 -31.51 -37.34
CA ALA A 208 -7.81 -31.44 -36.69
C ALA A 208 -7.75 -31.08 -35.19
N PHE A 209 -6.55 -31.04 -34.59
CA PHE A 209 -6.31 -30.68 -33.19
C PHE A 209 -5.26 -29.56 -33.06
N GLY A 210 -5.22 -28.92 -31.89
CA GLY A 210 -4.14 -27.99 -31.51
C GLY A 210 -4.31 -26.51 -31.87
N LEU A 211 -5.56 -26.04 -32.02
CA LEU A 211 -5.90 -24.61 -32.10
C LEU A 211 -6.14 -24.03 -30.69
N TYR A 212 -5.45 -22.95 -30.35
CA TYR A 212 -5.57 -22.27 -29.06
C TYR A 212 -5.67 -20.74 -29.20
N LEU A 213 -6.29 -20.11 -28.19
CA LEU A 213 -6.03 -18.72 -27.81
C LEU A 213 -4.65 -18.72 -27.14
N PHE A 214 -3.64 -18.06 -27.72
CA PHE A 214 -2.25 -18.35 -27.36
C PHE A 214 -1.51 -17.21 -26.67
N ASP A 215 -1.54 -16.02 -27.23
CA ASP A 215 -0.95 -14.81 -26.63
C ASP A 215 -1.88 -14.19 -25.58
N SER A 216 -1.34 -13.34 -24.71
CA SER A 216 -2.11 -12.56 -23.73
C SER A 216 -3.14 -11.69 -24.46
N PHE A 217 -4.35 -11.53 -23.91
CA PHE A 217 -5.36 -10.64 -24.48
C PHE A 217 -4.92 -9.17 -24.37
N LYS A 218 -4.93 -8.43 -25.49
CA LYS A 218 -4.43 -7.04 -25.55
C LYS A 218 -5.49 -6.11 -26.12
N THR A 219 -5.71 -4.96 -25.49
CA THR A 219 -6.77 -4.02 -25.90
C THR A 219 -6.19 -2.80 -26.61
N PHE A 220 -6.66 -2.56 -27.84
CA PHE A 220 -6.29 -1.41 -28.67
C PHE A 220 -7.57 -0.79 -29.24
N ASP A 221 -7.66 0.55 -29.27
CA ASP A 221 -8.79 1.29 -29.85
C ASP A 221 -10.19 0.79 -29.39
N GLY A 222 -10.29 0.41 -28.11
CA GLY A 222 -11.51 -0.11 -27.47
C GLY A 222 -11.79 -1.61 -27.71
N LYS A 223 -11.05 -2.29 -28.60
CA LYS A 223 -11.24 -3.69 -28.97
C LYS A 223 -10.19 -4.59 -28.34
N THR A 224 -10.55 -5.80 -27.94
CA THR A 224 -9.59 -6.80 -27.43
C THR A 224 -9.13 -7.73 -28.57
N TYR A 225 -7.83 -7.91 -28.69
CA TYR A 225 -7.15 -8.74 -29.69
C TYR A 225 -6.46 -9.93 -29.02
N VAL A 226 -6.25 -10.99 -29.80
CA VAL A 226 -5.57 -12.22 -29.39
C VAL A 226 -4.85 -12.87 -30.58
N ALA A 227 -3.67 -13.45 -30.34
CA ALA A 227 -3.01 -14.28 -31.34
C ALA A 227 -3.55 -15.71 -31.27
N LEU A 228 -4.01 -16.21 -32.42
CA LEU A 228 -4.39 -17.61 -32.62
C LEU A 228 -3.19 -18.42 -33.09
N ASN A 229 -3.03 -19.62 -32.54
CA ASN A 229 -1.99 -20.56 -32.92
C ASN A 229 -2.61 -21.94 -33.15
N ASN A 230 -2.38 -22.50 -34.33
CA ASN A 230 -2.68 -23.89 -34.66
C ASN A 230 -1.34 -24.65 -34.69
N PHE A 231 -0.87 -25.05 -33.51
CA PHE A 231 0.52 -25.49 -33.29
C PHE A 231 0.97 -26.64 -34.21
N PRO A 232 0.21 -27.75 -34.37
CA PRO A 232 0.64 -28.86 -35.20
C PRO A 232 0.62 -28.52 -36.70
N ALA A 233 -0.13 -27.49 -37.09
CA ALA A 233 -0.22 -26.99 -38.46
C ALA A 233 0.74 -25.84 -38.75
N LYS A 234 1.49 -25.33 -37.76
CA LYS A 234 2.42 -24.19 -37.89
C LYS A 234 1.76 -22.99 -38.59
N GLN A 235 0.57 -22.65 -38.11
CA GLN A 235 -0.30 -21.58 -38.59
C GLN A 235 -0.57 -20.60 -37.44
N ASN A 236 -0.48 -19.30 -37.73
CA ASN A 236 -0.73 -18.22 -36.77
C ASN A 236 -1.70 -17.22 -37.41
N ALA A 237 -2.54 -16.57 -36.62
CA ALA A 237 -3.40 -15.49 -37.09
C ALA A 237 -3.63 -14.43 -36.01
N LEU A 238 -3.78 -13.18 -36.42
CA LEU A 238 -4.28 -12.11 -35.55
C LEU A 238 -5.80 -12.14 -35.59
N ALA A 239 -6.44 -12.05 -34.43
CA ALA A 239 -7.89 -12.04 -34.30
C ALA A 239 -8.36 -10.98 -33.29
N VAL A 240 -9.60 -10.51 -33.47
CA VAL A 240 -10.32 -9.65 -32.52
C VAL A 240 -11.37 -10.49 -31.78
N MET A 241 -11.40 -10.38 -30.46
CA MET A 241 -12.45 -10.89 -29.60
C MET A 241 -13.62 -9.90 -29.63
N HIS A 242 -14.83 -10.37 -29.91
CA HIS A 242 -16.05 -9.57 -29.86
C HIS A 242 -16.45 -9.24 -28.41
N ASP A 243 -17.31 -8.23 -28.24
CA ASP A 243 -17.75 -7.77 -26.92
C ASP A 243 -18.49 -8.86 -26.12
N ASP A 244 -19.05 -9.87 -26.79
CA ASP A 244 -19.67 -11.05 -26.20
C ASP A 244 -18.68 -11.94 -25.42
N ARG A 245 -17.37 -11.75 -25.62
CA ARG A 245 -16.25 -12.57 -25.11
C ARG A 245 -16.42 -14.06 -25.40
N ALA A 246 -17.08 -14.38 -26.51
CA ALA A 246 -17.41 -15.74 -26.94
C ALA A 246 -17.13 -15.95 -28.43
N THR A 247 -17.09 -14.87 -29.23
CA THR A 247 -16.81 -14.88 -30.66
C THR A 247 -15.45 -14.26 -30.95
N VAL A 248 -14.63 -14.97 -31.72
CA VAL A 248 -13.29 -14.55 -32.15
C VAL A 248 -13.27 -14.44 -33.66
N GLU A 249 -12.97 -13.25 -34.18
CA GLU A 249 -12.95 -12.95 -35.62
C GLU A 249 -11.51 -12.82 -36.14
N VAL A 250 -11.18 -13.61 -37.16
CA VAL A 250 -9.87 -13.60 -37.81
C VAL A 250 -9.70 -12.31 -38.62
N ILE A 251 -8.56 -11.64 -38.46
CA ILE A 251 -8.17 -10.45 -39.22
C ILE A 251 -7.23 -10.83 -40.36
N GLY A 252 -6.18 -11.60 -40.06
CA GLY A 252 -5.21 -12.07 -41.05
C GLY A 252 -4.34 -13.20 -40.52
N HIS A 253 -3.98 -14.13 -41.40
CA HIS A 253 -3.02 -15.20 -41.08
C HIS A 253 -1.60 -14.75 -41.40
N PHE A 254 -0.62 -15.28 -40.67
CA PHE A 254 0.78 -15.01 -40.92
C PHE A 254 1.66 -16.26 -40.75
N ASN A 255 2.86 -16.18 -41.33
CA ASN A 255 3.90 -17.22 -41.38
C ASN A 255 3.74 -18.39 -42.39
N GLU A 256 3.25 -18.14 -43.60
CA GLU A 256 3.62 -18.91 -44.81
C GLU A 256 3.26 -18.17 -46.12
N PRO A 257 3.81 -18.54 -47.32
CA PRO A 257 3.84 -19.89 -47.91
C PRO A 257 5.21 -20.43 -48.40
N ARG A 258 6.37 -19.95 -47.88
CA ARG A 258 7.65 -20.04 -48.64
C ARG A 258 8.94 -20.68 -48.07
N SER A 259 9.13 -21.22 -46.88
CA SER A 259 8.30 -21.53 -45.70
C SER A 259 9.25 -21.78 -44.49
N GLN A 260 8.78 -21.60 -43.26
CA GLN A 260 9.56 -21.87 -42.03
C GLN A 260 8.68 -22.55 -40.96
N ALA A 261 9.30 -23.15 -39.93
CA ALA A 261 8.62 -23.92 -38.89
C ALA A 261 8.09 -23.03 -37.75
N LEU A 262 7.34 -21.98 -38.11
CA LEU A 262 6.88 -20.94 -37.20
C LEU A 262 5.52 -21.24 -36.56
N SER A 263 5.42 -21.05 -35.25
CA SER A 263 4.18 -21.17 -34.46
C SER A 263 4.27 -20.26 -33.23
N GLU A 264 3.23 -20.28 -32.37
CA GLU A 264 3.31 -19.72 -31.01
C GLU A 264 3.78 -18.25 -31.00
N ALA A 265 3.12 -17.42 -31.80
CA ALA A 265 3.43 -16.00 -31.88
C ALA A 265 2.88 -15.20 -30.69
N ALA A 266 3.63 -14.18 -30.26
CA ALA A 266 3.15 -13.09 -29.42
C ALA A 266 3.17 -11.77 -30.22
N VAL A 267 2.11 -10.98 -30.12
CA VAL A 267 1.82 -9.85 -31.01
C VAL A 267 1.55 -8.59 -30.19
N ASN A 268 2.07 -7.45 -30.66
CA ASN A 268 1.76 -6.14 -30.11
C ASN A 268 1.73 -5.08 -31.23
N ARG A 269 1.27 -3.87 -30.93
CA ARG A 269 1.23 -2.73 -31.86
C ARG A 269 2.21 -1.66 -31.41
N LEU A 270 3.08 -1.23 -32.32
CA LEU A 270 4.15 -0.26 -32.10
C LEU A 270 3.61 1.19 -32.05
N PRO A 271 4.41 2.18 -31.59
CA PRO A 271 3.94 3.56 -31.45
C PRO A 271 3.54 4.25 -32.77
N ASP A 272 4.09 3.81 -33.89
CA ASP A 272 3.73 4.26 -35.24
C ASP A 272 2.47 3.57 -35.80
N GLY A 273 1.87 2.64 -35.06
CA GLY A 273 0.66 1.91 -35.42
C GLY A 273 0.92 0.54 -36.06
N THR A 274 2.16 0.22 -36.43
CA THR A 274 2.53 -1.05 -37.06
C THR A 274 2.35 -2.22 -36.08
N TRP A 275 1.66 -3.28 -36.48
CA TRP A 275 1.66 -4.56 -35.76
C TRP A 275 3.01 -5.25 -35.92
N MET A 276 3.54 -5.82 -34.84
CA MET A 276 4.71 -6.70 -34.88
C MET A 276 4.45 -7.98 -34.09
N ALA A 277 4.86 -9.12 -34.64
CA ALA A 277 4.75 -10.43 -34.03
C ALA A 277 6.12 -11.09 -33.90
N ILE A 278 6.48 -11.52 -32.68
CA ILE A 278 7.61 -12.43 -32.43
C ILE A 278 7.10 -13.87 -32.48
N CYS A 279 7.75 -14.72 -33.27
CA CYS A 279 7.29 -16.07 -33.61
C CYS A 279 8.35 -17.12 -33.28
N ARG A 280 7.97 -18.19 -32.57
CA ARG A 280 8.83 -19.33 -32.26
C ARG A 280 9.16 -20.12 -33.54
N ASN A 281 10.44 -20.34 -33.83
CA ASN A 281 10.88 -21.29 -34.85
C ASN A 281 11.36 -22.61 -34.21
N ASP A 282 10.79 -23.74 -34.61
CA ASP A 282 11.24 -25.05 -34.13
C ASP A 282 12.64 -25.48 -34.62
N LYS A 283 13.21 -24.75 -35.59
CA LYS A 283 14.59 -24.98 -36.07
C LYS A 283 15.67 -24.17 -35.33
N GLY A 284 15.27 -23.23 -34.46
CA GLY A 284 16.18 -22.32 -33.77
C GLY A 284 15.87 -20.84 -34.07
N ASN A 285 16.21 -20.00 -33.10
CA ASN A 285 15.91 -18.56 -33.02
C ASN A 285 14.42 -18.14 -33.10
N TYR A 286 14.15 -16.86 -32.91
CA TYR A 286 12.83 -16.25 -33.10
C TYR A 286 12.79 -15.39 -34.36
N HIS A 287 11.65 -15.40 -35.04
CA HIS A 287 11.43 -14.63 -36.25
C HIS A 287 10.37 -13.55 -36.02
N PHE A 288 10.59 -12.39 -36.62
CA PHE A 288 9.76 -11.21 -36.51
C PHE A 288 9.10 -10.92 -37.85
N THR A 289 7.78 -10.69 -37.81
CA THR A 289 6.98 -10.21 -38.95
C THR A 289 6.16 -9.00 -38.51
N THR A 290 5.83 -8.14 -39.46
CA THR A 290 5.12 -6.88 -39.25
C THR A 290 3.95 -6.71 -40.22
N SER A 291 2.97 -5.89 -39.84
CA SER A 291 1.80 -5.58 -40.67
C SER A 291 1.26 -4.20 -40.35
N ASP A 292 0.93 -3.41 -41.37
CA ASP A 292 0.39 -2.05 -41.19
C ASP A 292 -1.13 -2.06 -40.94
N ASP A 293 -1.83 -3.11 -41.39
CA ASP A 293 -3.28 -3.29 -41.32
C ASP A 293 -3.73 -4.44 -40.39
N GLY A 294 -2.79 -5.32 -40.00
CA GLY A 294 -3.04 -6.56 -39.26
C GLY A 294 -3.49 -7.73 -40.15
N VAL A 295 -3.66 -7.50 -41.45
CA VAL A 295 -4.16 -8.45 -42.47
C VAL A 295 -3.00 -8.95 -43.34
N THR A 296 -2.16 -8.03 -43.81
CA THR A 296 -1.07 -8.25 -44.76
C THR A 296 0.27 -8.23 -44.02
N TRP A 297 0.93 -9.37 -43.92
CA TRP A 297 2.14 -9.54 -43.08
C TRP A 297 3.42 -9.72 -43.90
N THR A 298 4.53 -9.15 -43.42
CA THR A 298 5.86 -9.23 -44.05
C THR A 298 6.53 -10.60 -43.85
N GLU A 299 7.55 -10.93 -44.66
CA GLU A 299 8.28 -12.20 -44.50
C GLU A 299 9.04 -12.24 -43.17
N ALA A 300 8.83 -13.33 -42.40
CA ALA A 300 9.30 -13.46 -41.03
C ALA A 300 10.81 -13.78 -40.94
N LYS A 301 11.57 -12.89 -40.30
CA LYS A 301 13.05 -12.90 -40.27
C LYS A 301 13.61 -12.78 -38.86
N GLU A 302 14.81 -13.32 -38.63
CA GLU A 302 15.55 -13.10 -37.39
C GLU A 302 15.93 -11.61 -37.24
N MET A 303 16.05 -11.13 -36.00
CA MET A 303 16.42 -9.73 -35.69
C MET A 303 17.63 -9.69 -34.74
N PRO A 304 18.61 -8.78 -34.93
CA PRO A 304 19.89 -8.82 -34.19
C PRO A 304 19.80 -8.73 -32.66
N PHE A 305 18.73 -8.15 -32.12
CA PHE A 305 18.50 -8.07 -30.66
C PHE A 305 18.04 -9.40 -30.03
N VAL A 306 17.67 -10.41 -30.84
CA VAL A 306 17.46 -11.80 -30.40
C VAL A 306 18.45 -12.72 -31.15
N PRO A 307 19.71 -12.83 -30.67
CA PRO A 307 20.78 -13.52 -31.41
C PRO A 307 20.92 -15.03 -31.13
N ASN A 308 20.22 -15.58 -30.13
CA ASN A 308 20.43 -16.96 -29.66
C ASN A 308 19.14 -17.61 -29.11
N GLY A 309 18.01 -17.44 -29.80
CA GLY A 309 16.70 -17.92 -29.36
C GLY A 309 16.52 -19.45 -29.42
N LEU A 310 15.74 -19.97 -28.48
CA LEU A 310 15.30 -21.37 -28.37
C LEU A 310 13.80 -21.50 -28.66
N ASN A 311 13.32 -22.70 -28.98
CA ASN A 311 11.92 -22.97 -29.27
C ASN A 311 11.03 -23.05 -28.00
N SER A 312 10.49 -21.91 -27.56
CA SER A 312 9.55 -21.74 -26.44
C SER A 312 8.48 -20.69 -26.78
N LYS A 313 7.48 -20.48 -25.92
CA LYS A 313 6.57 -19.32 -26.02
C LYS A 313 7.36 -18.03 -25.81
N PRO A 314 7.35 -17.08 -26.77
CA PRO A 314 7.76 -15.69 -26.50
C PRO A 314 6.62 -14.92 -25.82
N THR A 315 6.92 -13.75 -25.27
CA THR A 315 5.89 -12.76 -24.89
C THR A 315 6.23 -11.40 -25.49
N PHE A 316 5.22 -10.55 -25.66
CA PHE A 316 5.41 -9.22 -26.21
C PHE A 316 4.33 -8.27 -25.69
N ASP A 317 4.58 -7.69 -24.54
CA ASP A 317 3.59 -6.98 -23.73
C ASP A 317 3.94 -5.48 -23.65
N LYS A 318 3.00 -4.62 -23.22
CA LYS A 318 3.24 -3.18 -23.01
C LYS A 318 2.66 -2.77 -21.65
N PHE A 319 3.49 -2.19 -20.80
CA PHE A 319 3.10 -1.68 -19.48
C PHE A 319 3.58 -0.23 -19.35
N GLY A 320 2.66 0.70 -19.11
CA GLY A 320 2.93 2.13 -19.31
C GLY A 320 3.28 2.41 -20.77
N ASP A 321 4.39 3.11 -21.02
CA ASP A 321 4.94 3.36 -22.37
C ASP A 321 6.16 2.49 -22.71
N LEU A 322 6.40 1.44 -21.93
CA LEU A 322 7.49 0.50 -22.14
C LEU A 322 6.97 -0.85 -22.68
N TYR A 323 7.55 -1.30 -23.78
CA TYR A 323 7.36 -2.64 -24.32
C TYR A 323 8.27 -3.65 -23.62
N TYR A 324 7.79 -4.87 -23.46
CA TYR A 324 8.47 -5.99 -22.80
C TYR A 324 8.49 -7.18 -23.75
N LEU A 325 9.67 -7.49 -24.29
CA LEU A 325 9.88 -8.59 -25.23
C LEU A 325 10.53 -9.77 -24.51
N GLY A 326 9.71 -10.76 -24.15
CA GLY A 326 10.14 -11.98 -23.48
C GLY A 326 10.56 -13.05 -24.48
N TRP A 327 11.76 -13.62 -24.35
CA TRP A 327 12.23 -14.71 -25.20
C TRP A 327 13.17 -15.70 -24.50
N GLN A 328 13.09 -16.96 -24.92
CA GLN A 328 13.91 -18.05 -24.38
C GLN A 328 15.26 -18.14 -25.10
N GLU A 329 16.38 -18.18 -24.36
CA GLU A 329 17.70 -18.39 -24.94
C GLU A 329 18.06 -19.88 -25.06
N ALA A 330 18.90 -20.25 -26.01
CA ALA A 330 19.35 -21.64 -26.23
C ALA A 330 20.43 -22.11 -25.22
N THR A 331 20.95 -21.19 -24.40
CA THR A 331 21.90 -21.45 -23.32
C THR A 331 21.32 -22.41 -22.26
N GLN A 332 22.10 -23.40 -21.86
CA GLN A 332 21.72 -24.44 -20.90
C GLN A 332 22.55 -24.31 -19.62
N ILE A 333 21.89 -24.13 -18.48
CA ILE A 333 22.50 -24.15 -17.14
C ILE A 333 22.38 -25.57 -16.60
N ASP A 334 23.48 -26.16 -16.10
CA ASP A 334 23.53 -27.55 -15.59
C ASP A 334 22.95 -28.63 -16.53
N GLY A 335 22.96 -28.38 -17.86
CA GLY A 335 22.34 -29.25 -18.87
C GLY A 335 20.81 -29.19 -18.92
N CYS A 336 20.19 -28.34 -18.12
CA CYS A 336 18.77 -28.04 -18.18
C CYS A 336 18.45 -27.26 -19.47
N ARG A 337 17.37 -27.65 -20.16
CA ARG A 337 16.86 -26.89 -21.31
C ARG A 337 15.91 -25.79 -20.84
N ARG A 338 15.79 -24.71 -21.64
CA ARG A 338 14.93 -23.55 -21.32
C ARG A 338 15.25 -22.93 -19.94
N SER A 339 16.51 -23.06 -19.50
CA SER A 339 17.05 -22.53 -18.24
C SER A 339 17.38 -21.04 -18.27
N VAL A 340 17.40 -20.45 -19.46
CA VAL A 340 17.67 -19.02 -19.65
C VAL A 340 16.49 -18.36 -20.36
N PHE A 341 15.90 -17.36 -19.71
CA PHE A 341 14.86 -16.50 -20.30
C PHE A 341 15.30 -15.04 -20.19
N ASN A 342 15.04 -14.25 -21.24
CA ASN A 342 15.40 -12.85 -21.33
C ASN A 342 14.13 -11.99 -21.44
N ILE A 343 14.16 -10.81 -20.84
CA ILE A 343 13.21 -9.72 -21.13
C ILE A 343 14.05 -8.52 -21.57
N ASP A 344 13.91 -8.15 -22.84
CA ASP A 344 14.39 -6.89 -23.39
C ASP A 344 13.26 -5.85 -23.37
N VAL A 345 13.58 -4.58 -23.16
CA VAL A 345 12.60 -3.48 -23.14
C VAL A 345 12.90 -2.38 -24.15
N SER A 346 11.85 -1.69 -24.60
CA SER A 346 11.90 -0.67 -25.63
C SER A 346 10.78 0.36 -25.48
N ARG A 347 10.96 1.56 -26.06
CA ARG A 347 9.89 2.58 -26.23
C ARG A 347 9.44 2.74 -27.68
N ASP A 348 10.32 2.45 -28.63
CA ASP A 348 10.16 2.69 -30.07
C ASP A 348 9.91 1.41 -30.88
N GLY A 349 10.05 0.24 -30.25
CA GLY A 349 10.03 -1.09 -30.88
C GLY A 349 11.32 -1.46 -31.62
N LYS A 350 12.33 -0.57 -31.62
CA LYS A 350 13.49 -0.60 -32.51
C LYS A 350 14.79 -0.69 -31.72
N THR A 351 14.90 0.09 -30.64
CA THR A 351 15.99 0.12 -29.68
C THR A 351 15.62 -0.74 -28.47
N TRP A 352 16.45 -1.73 -28.11
CA TRP A 352 16.13 -2.75 -27.09
C TRP A 352 17.24 -2.86 -26.04
N GLU A 353 16.87 -2.85 -24.75
CA GLU A 353 17.80 -2.99 -23.61
C GLU A 353 17.44 -4.18 -22.71
N ARG A 354 18.43 -4.99 -22.32
CA ARG A 354 18.26 -6.21 -21.51
C ARG A 354 17.92 -5.87 -20.05
N LYS A 355 16.63 -5.96 -19.72
CA LYS A 355 16.12 -5.65 -18.38
C LYS A 355 16.20 -6.82 -17.42
N TYR A 356 15.76 -8.00 -17.84
CA TYR A 356 15.88 -9.23 -17.04
C TYR A 356 16.57 -10.33 -17.82
N ARG A 357 17.39 -11.10 -17.10
CA ARG A 357 17.96 -12.36 -17.54
C ARG A 357 17.77 -13.34 -16.39
N PHE A 358 16.93 -14.34 -16.57
CA PHE A 358 16.68 -15.39 -15.59
C PHE A 358 17.58 -16.57 -15.93
N GLU A 359 18.54 -16.91 -15.07
CA GLU A 359 19.40 -18.09 -15.23
C GLU A 359 19.14 -19.06 -14.07
N THR A 360 18.71 -20.28 -14.36
CA THR A 360 18.27 -21.24 -13.32
C THR A 360 18.66 -22.67 -13.69
N PRO A 361 19.02 -23.54 -12.73
CA PRO A 361 19.28 -24.97 -12.95
C PRO A 361 17.99 -25.78 -13.24
N GLU A 362 16.84 -25.10 -13.30
CA GLU A 362 15.53 -25.57 -13.70
C GLU A 362 15.03 -24.73 -14.88
N SER A 363 13.95 -25.11 -15.55
CA SER A 363 13.45 -24.34 -16.69
C SER A 363 12.67 -23.09 -16.27
N PHE A 364 12.77 -22.00 -17.03
CA PHE A 364 11.89 -20.84 -16.97
C PHE A 364 11.14 -20.76 -18.30
N GLN A 365 9.92 -21.30 -18.37
CA GLN A 365 9.19 -21.48 -19.64
C GLN A 365 7.81 -20.82 -19.61
N TYR A 366 7.30 -20.48 -20.80
CA TYR A 366 5.93 -20.00 -21.02
C TYR A 366 5.45 -18.98 -19.97
N PRO A 367 6.20 -17.88 -19.75
CA PRO A 367 5.74 -16.85 -18.84
C PRO A 367 4.51 -16.13 -19.39
N THR A 368 3.76 -15.51 -18.49
CA THR A 368 2.64 -14.63 -18.81
C THR A 368 2.64 -13.49 -17.79
N PHE A 369 2.27 -12.28 -18.21
CA PHE A 369 2.48 -11.04 -17.45
C PHE A 369 1.22 -10.17 -17.43
N HIS A 370 0.85 -9.64 -16.27
CA HIS A 370 -0.25 -8.68 -16.12
C HIS A 370 0.10 -7.58 -15.12
N GLN A 371 -0.41 -6.37 -15.37
CA GLN A 371 -0.28 -5.25 -14.45
C GLN A 371 -1.56 -5.14 -13.59
N HIS A 372 -1.39 -5.03 -12.28
CA HIS A 372 -2.48 -4.86 -11.31
C HIS A 372 -2.00 -4.04 -10.11
N ASP A 373 -2.81 -3.07 -9.66
CA ASP A 373 -2.52 -2.16 -8.53
C ASP A 373 -1.10 -1.58 -8.52
N GLY A 374 -0.64 -1.14 -9.70
CA GLY A 374 0.69 -0.54 -9.88
C GLY A 374 1.86 -1.54 -9.90
N VAL A 375 1.59 -2.86 -9.87
CA VAL A 375 2.58 -3.93 -9.86
C VAL A 375 2.48 -4.75 -11.14
N ILE A 376 3.61 -5.13 -11.75
CA ILE A 376 3.65 -6.15 -12.81
C ILE A 376 3.87 -7.51 -12.15
N TRP A 377 2.94 -8.43 -12.37
CA TRP A 377 2.95 -9.81 -11.89
C TRP A 377 3.36 -10.77 -13.01
N LEU A 378 3.87 -11.95 -12.66
CA LEU A 378 4.11 -13.04 -13.60
C LEU A 378 3.72 -14.43 -13.07
N THR A 379 3.30 -15.29 -13.99
CA THR A 379 3.35 -16.75 -13.86
C THR A 379 4.48 -17.31 -14.71
N ILE A 380 5.08 -18.45 -14.32
CA ILE A 380 5.99 -19.25 -15.15
C ILE A 380 5.67 -20.74 -15.05
N SER A 381 5.95 -21.48 -16.12
CA SER A 381 6.02 -22.96 -16.09
C SER A 381 7.46 -23.39 -15.80
N GLN A 382 7.65 -24.22 -14.77
CA GLN A 382 8.96 -24.65 -14.28
C GLN A 382 9.05 -26.18 -14.18
N SER A 383 10.16 -26.76 -14.62
CA SER A 383 10.47 -28.19 -14.62
C SER A 383 11.94 -28.38 -14.27
N ASP A 384 12.27 -29.45 -13.55
CA ASP A 384 13.67 -29.78 -13.23
C ASP A 384 14.39 -30.51 -14.38
N HIS A 385 13.66 -30.89 -15.44
CA HIS A 385 14.07 -31.75 -16.56
C HIS A 385 14.72 -33.10 -16.18
N LYS A 386 14.72 -33.47 -14.88
CA LYS A 386 15.19 -34.76 -14.35
C LYS A 386 14.03 -35.74 -14.14
N GLY A 387 12.79 -35.25 -14.26
CA GLY A 387 11.57 -36.06 -14.19
C GLY A 387 11.05 -36.24 -12.77
N SER A 388 11.13 -35.20 -11.93
CA SER A 388 10.46 -35.20 -10.62
C SER A 388 9.08 -34.52 -10.65
N THR A 389 9.01 -33.29 -11.16
CA THR A 389 7.78 -32.48 -11.27
C THR A 389 7.98 -31.29 -12.22
N ASP A 390 6.96 -31.01 -13.03
CA ASP A 390 6.70 -29.66 -13.54
C ASP A 390 5.66 -28.98 -12.63
N ARG A 391 5.66 -27.64 -12.59
CA ARG A 391 4.87 -26.80 -11.67
C ARG A 391 4.68 -25.39 -12.23
N ILE A 392 3.62 -24.71 -11.80
CA ILE A 392 3.49 -23.26 -12.02
C ILE A 392 4.02 -22.51 -10.80
N MET A 393 4.81 -21.47 -11.06
CA MET A 393 5.28 -20.52 -10.06
C MET A 393 4.69 -19.13 -10.36
N PHE A 394 4.38 -18.36 -9.32
CA PHE A 394 3.76 -17.03 -9.40
C PHE A 394 4.47 -16.00 -8.52
N GLY A 395 4.44 -14.73 -8.90
CA GLY A 395 4.85 -13.63 -8.03
C GLY A 395 4.96 -12.29 -8.76
N LYS A 396 5.60 -11.32 -8.10
CA LYS A 396 5.87 -9.98 -8.66
C LYS A 396 7.08 -9.99 -9.59
N LEU A 397 7.00 -9.34 -10.76
CA LEU A 397 8.13 -9.00 -11.62
C LEU A 397 8.81 -7.71 -11.16
N GLU A 398 8.02 -6.65 -10.94
CA GLU A 398 8.47 -5.31 -10.54
C GLU A 398 7.27 -4.40 -10.26
N ASP A 399 7.53 -3.15 -9.90
CA ASP A 399 6.52 -2.10 -9.92
C ASP A 399 6.36 -1.51 -11.33
N ALA A 400 5.13 -1.24 -11.75
CA ALA A 400 4.86 -0.61 -13.03
C ALA A 400 5.43 0.82 -13.03
N GLY A 401 6.15 1.19 -14.09
CA GLY A 401 6.83 2.48 -14.17
C GLY A 401 8.24 2.53 -13.56
N GLN A 402 8.79 1.44 -13.01
CA GLN A 402 10.03 1.43 -12.21
C GLN A 402 11.28 2.05 -12.89
N PHE A 403 11.33 2.09 -14.22
CA PHE A 403 12.38 2.77 -15.00
C PHE A 403 11.82 3.67 -16.11
N GLU A 404 10.57 4.14 -15.96
CA GLU A 404 10.02 5.06 -16.93
C GLU A 404 10.45 6.50 -16.61
N PRO A 405 11.18 7.21 -17.51
CA PRO A 405 11.28 8.65 -17.43
C PRO A 405 9.87 9.23 -17.50
N ARG A 406 9.36 9.71 -16.36
CA ARG A 406 8.02 10.28 -16.26
C ARG A 406 7.94 11.48 -17.19
N THR A 407 6.98 11.45 -18.12
CA THR A 407 6.57 12.63 -18.88
C THR A 407 6.34 13.78 -17.88
N PRO A 408 7.10 14.88 -17.94
CA PRO A 408 6.93 15.97 -17.01
C PRO A 408 5.50 16.52 -17.15
N ALA A 409 4.81 16.74 -16.04
CA ALA A 409 3.44 17.23 -16.03
C ALA A 409 3.40 18.71 -16.47
N ALA A 410 3.53 18.94 -17.77
CA ALA A 410 3.70 20.24 -18.41
C ALA A 410 4.76 21.14 -17.72
N THR A 411 5.86 20.56 -17.23
CA THR A 411 6.96 21.33 -16.65
C THR A 411 7.64 22.13 -17.77
N THR A 412 7.26 23.41 -17.90
CA THR A 412 7.83 24.33 -18.88
C THR A 412 9.34 24.38 -18.69
N ALA A 413 10.09 23.79 -19.63
CA ALA A 413 11.54 23.79 -19.59
C ALA A 413 12.05 25.20 -19.95
N ILE A 414 12.16 26.05 -18.93
CA ILE A 414 12.68 27.40 -19.10
C ILE A 414 14.17 27.30 -19.43
N GLN A 415 14.50 27.44 -20.72
CA GLN A 415 15.87 27.70 -21.14
C GLN A 415 16.35 29.03 -20.53
N PRO A 416 17.66 29.20 -20.28
CA PRO A 416 18.22 30.41 -19.69
C PRO A 416 18.26 31.57 -20.70
N GLU A 417 17.09 32.08 -21.09
CA GLU A 417 16.96 33.44 -21.61
C GLU A 417 17.17 34.46 -20.48
N ASN A 418 17.57 35.69 -20.84
CA ASN A 418 17.99 36.72 -19.90
C ASN A 418 16.79 37.38 -19.17
N GLY A 419 16.14 36.65 -18.26
CA GLY A 419 15.09 37.17 -17.40
C GLY A 419 14.60 36.13 -16.37
N THR A 420 14.81 36.39 -15.09
CA THR A 420 14.46 35.44 -14.02
C THR A 420 12.93 35.24 -13.93
N PRO A 421 12.42 34.01 -14.11
CA PRO A 421 11.00 33.71 -13.88
C PRO A 421 10.69 33.79 -12.39
N LYS A 422 9.48 34.24 -12.03
CA LYS A 422 8.98 34.11 -10.66
C LYS A 422 8.42 32.70 -10.47
N GLU A 423 8.95 31.98 -9.48
CA GLU A 423 8.35 30.74 -8.98
C GLU A 423 6.90 30.99 -8.51
N ALA A 424 6.05 29.96 -8.59
CA ALA A 424 4.74 29.99 -7.95
C ALA A 424 4.90 30.15 -6.43
N PRO A 425 4.01 30.90 -5.74
CA PRO A 425 4.17 31.18 -4.32
C PRO A 425 4.07 29.89 -3.48
N LEU A 426 5.13 29.58 -2.74
CA LEU A 426 5.18 28.43 -1.85
C LEU A 426 4.23 28.60 -0.65
N PRO A 427 3.57 27.52 -0.19
CA PRO A 427 2.82 27.51 1.08
C PRO A 427 3.66 28.09 2.21
N THR A 428 3.19 29.16 2.84
CA THR A 428 3.96 29.96 3.80
C THR A 428 3.10 30.24 5.02
N PHE A 429 3.59 29.88 6.21
CA PHE A 429 2.92 30.11 7.49
C PHE A 429 2.48 31.58 7.66
N ALA A 430 1.18 31.84 7.75
CA ALA A 430 0.63 33.19 7.84
C ALA A 430 0.69 33.82 9.24
N GLY A 431 0.79 33.01 10.30
CA GLY A 431 0.82 33.48 11.69
C GLY A 431 0.10 32.55 12.66
N PRO A 432 -0.23 33.03 13.88
CA PRO A 432 -0.90 32.23 14.90
C PRO A 432 -2.19 31.58 14.39
N THR A 433 -2.32 30.27 14.58
CA THR A 433 -3.48 29.49 14.12
C THR A 433 -4.64 29.61 15.13
N PRO A 434 -5.86 30.03 14.70
CA PRO A 434 -7.05 30.05 15.55
C PRO A 434 -7.46 28.65 16.01
N GLY A 435 -8.17 28.56 17.15
CA GLY A 435 -8.72 27.30 17.69
C GLY A 435 -7.72 26.34 18.35
N VAL A 436 -6.42 26.44 18.04
CA VAL A 436 -5.37 25.55 18.57
C VAL A 436 -5.16 25.74 20.07
N SER A 437 -5.19 24.64 20.84
CA SER A 437 -5.02 24.67 22.30
C SER A 437 -3.67 25.25 22.73
N ARG A 438 -3.70 26.23 23.65
CA ARG A 438 -2.52 26.92 24.21
C ARG A 438 -2.10 26.42 25.59
N GLU A 439 -2.96 25.64 26.24
CA GLU A 439 -2.70 25.02 27.54
C GLU A 439 -2.54 23.50 27.39
N ILE A 440 -1.84 22.89 28.35
CA ILE A 440 -1.60 21.44 28.41
C ILE A 440 -2.52 20.87 29.49
N ALA A 441 -3.80 20.75 29.15
CA ALA A 441 -4.87 20.33 30.05
C ALA A 441 -5.15 18.81 29.98
N ILE A 442 -4.10 17.99 29.89
CA ILE A 442 -4.19 16.52 29.73
C ILE A 442 -3.35 15.79 30.79
N PRO A 443 -3.69 14.53 31.14
CA PRO A 443 -2.92 13.76 32.11
C PRO A 443 -1.43 13.66 31.76
N LEU A 444 -0.59 13.66 32.79
CA LEU A 444 0.85 13.46 32.69
C LEU A 444 1.25 12.19 33.44
N VAL A 445 1.64 11.15 32.71
CA VAL A 445 2.23 9.94 33.26
C VAL A 445 3.73 10.15 33.41
N ASP A 446 4.28 10.13 34.64
CA ASP A 446 5.73 10.21 34.84
C ASP A 446 6.35 8.82 35.01
N LEU A 447 7.13 8.40 34.01
CA LEU A 447 7.90 7.15 34.04
C LEU A 447 9.38 7.39 34.36
N SER A 448 9.82 8.65 34.41
CA SER A 448 11.25 9.00 34.40
C SER A 448 12.02 8.62 35.67
N ALA A 449 11.32 8.32 36.77
CA ALA A 449 11.89 7.80 38.00
C ALA A 449 12.10 6.27 38.01
N ASP A 450 11.50 5.53 37.07
CA ASP A 450 11.62 4.07 37.01
C ASP A 450 12.94 3.65 36.34
N GLY A 451 13.96 3.42 37.16
CA GLY A 451 15.25 2.95 36.68
C GLY A 451 15.25 1.55 36.03
N GLN A 452 14.21 0.73 36.20
CA GLN A 452 14.20 -0.66 35.69
C GLN A 452 13.84 -0.74 34.20
N ARG A 453 13.10 0.24 33.66
CA ARG A 453 12.80 0.32 32.22
C ARG A 453 13.87 1.06 31.41
N HIS A 454 14.94 1.53 32.05
CA HIS A 454 16.00 2.36 31.47
C HIS A 454 17.26 1.55 31.15
N ALA A 455 17.64 1.53 29.86
CA ALA A 455 18.90 0.96 29.41
C ALA A 455 19.87 2.07 28.93
N VAL A 456 21.16 1.83 29.16
CA VAL A 456 22.25 2.72 28.73
C VAL A 456 22.76 2.25 27.37
N VAL A 457 22.60 3.08 26.34
CA VAL A 457 23.22 2.83 25.03
C VAL A 457 24.70 3.23 25.10
N ALA A 458 24.97 4.42 25.65
CA ALA A 458 26.33 4.92 25.83
C ALA A 458 26.39 5.90 27.02
N ALA A 459 27.22 5.58 28.02
CA ALA A 459 27.43 6.47 29.15
C ALA A 459 28.30 7.69 28.77
N GLY A 460 27.89 8.87 29.22
CA GLY A 460 28.73 10.07 29.28
C GLY A 460 29.82 9.93 30.34
N THR A 461 30.92 10.65 30.16
CA THR A 461 32.03 10.73 31.12
C THR A 461 32.45 12.18 31.33
N PRO A 462 33.32 12.52 32.30
CA PRO A 462 33.78 13.89 32.49
C PRO A 462 34.49 14.50 31.26
N SER A 463 35.04 13.66 30.38
CA SER A 463 35.61 14.09 29.09
C SER A 463 34.63 13.91 27.93
N THR A 464 33.93 12.78 27.84
CA THR A 464 33.14 12.35 26.68
C THR A 464 31.66 12.69 26.83
N TYR A 465 31.16 13.54 25.93
CA TYR A 465 29.73 13.76 25.70
C TYR A 465 29.24 12.76 24.67
N GLN A 466 28.20 11.99 25.00
CA GLN A 466 27.43 11.19 24.05
C GLN A 466 26.11 11.94 23.78
N GLY A 467 25.77 12.18 22.52
CA GLY A 467 24.45 12.74 22.21
C GLY A 467 24.11 12.74 20.73
N HIS A 468 22.95 13.29 20.37
CA HIS A 468 22.41 13.26 19.01
C HIS A 468 22.41 11.84 18.44
N CYS A 469 21.44 11.04 18.89
CA CYS A 469 21.28 9.64 18.49
C CYS A 469 20.10 9.45 17.53
N ASP A 470 20.15 8.34 16.80
CA ASP A 470 19.05 7.79 16.01
C ASP A 470 19.11 6.25 16.08
N THR A 471 18.02 5.54 15.77
CA THR A 471 17.94 4.07 15.83
C THR A 471 17.31 3.44 14.58
N VAL A 472 17.46 2.13 14.43
CA VAL A 472 16.61 1.35 13.52
C VAL A 472 16.34 -0.04 14.09
N LEU A 473 15.07 -0.44 14.09
CA LEU A 473 14.60 -1.81 14.38
C LEU A 473 14.62 -2.67 13.11
N LEU A 474 15.14 -3.89 13.22
CA LEU A 474 15.12 -4.87 12.13
C LEU A 474 13.80 -5.66 12.06
N PRO A 475 13.47 -6.28 10.90
CA PRO A 475 12.23 -7.06 10.73
C PRO A 475 12.09 -8.29 11.64
N ASP A 476 13.14 -8.69 12.36
CA ASP A 476 13.07 -9.76 13.38
C ASP A 476 12.40 -9.31 14.69
N GLY A 477 12.08 -8.02 14.82
CA GLY A 477 11.38 -7.44 15.97
C GLY A 477 12.20 -7.35 17.26
N LYS A 478 13.51 -7.60 17.21
CA LYS A 478 14.39 -7.65 18.40
C LYS A 478 15.79 -7.06 18.17
N THR A 479 16.30 -7.10 16.94
CA THR A 479 17.63 -6.57 16.62
C THR A 479 17.49 -5.09 16.33
N MET A 480 18.23 -4.26 17.04
CA MET A 480 18.21 -2.81 16.90
C MET A 480 19.63 -2.29 16.73
N PHE A 481 19.78 -1.22 15.94
CA PHE A 481 21.00 -0.42 15.92
C PHE A 481 20.75 0.97 16.51
N ALA A 482 21.78 1.56 17.09
CA ALA A 482 21.79 2.96 17.55
C ALA A 482 23.10 3.62 17.11
N ALA A 483 23.00 4.74 16.37
CA ALA A 483 24.14 5.57 15.97
C ALA A 483 24.07 6.91 16.71
N TRP A 484 25.20 7.49 17.10
CA TRP A 484 25.22 8.79 17.80
C TRP A 484 26.49 9.61 17.59
N CYS A 485 26.48 10.86 18.06
CA CYS A 485 27.65 11.74 18.05
C CYS A 485 28.48 11.68 19.34
N LEU A 486 29.80 11.74 19.16
CA LEU A 486 30.73 12.26 20.15
C LEU A 486 30.68 13.79 20.10
N GLY A 487 30.42 14.42 21.25
CA GLY A 487 30.20 15.87 21.34
C GLY A 487 28.83 16.33 20.79
N HIS A 488 28.40 17.52 21.19
CA HIS A 488 27.17 18.13 20.71
C HIS A 488 27.27 18.38 19.19
N ALA A 489 26.49 17.64 18.39
CA ALA A 489 26.43 17.66 16.93
C ALA A 489 27.79 17.55 16.19
N ARG A 490 28.80 16.88 16.77
CA ARG A 490 30.21 17.05 16.35
C ARG A 490 30.84 15.94 15.50
N TRP A 491 30.83 14.70 15.94
CA TRP A 491 31.47 13.59 15.22
C TRP A 491 30.59 12.34 15.28
N ILE A 492 30.04 11.90 14.15
CA ILE A 492 29.38 10.58 14.04
C ILE A 492 30.46 9.49 14.08
N GLY A 493 30.11 8.26 14.44
CA GLY A 493 31.06 7.15 14.42
C GLY A 493 30.64 5.99 15.32
N PRO A 494 30.35 6.23 16.60
CA PRO A 494 29.81 5.20 17.46
C PRO A 494 28.47 4.65 16.93
N LEU A 495 28.44 3.34 16.72
CA LEU A 495 27.29 2.53 16.36
C LEU A 495 27.23 1.35 17.33
N ALA A 496 26.09 1.08 17.95
CA ALA A 496 25.89 -0.08 18.83
C ALA A 496 24.72 -0.94 18.34
N LYS A 497 24.76 -2.24 18.67
CA LYS A 497 23.74 -3.24 18.33
C LYS A 497 23.11 -3.80 19.61
N SER A 498 21.79 -3.92 19.61
CA SER A 498 21.03 -4.71 20.58
C SER A 498 20.41 -5.90 19.84
N THR A 499 20.22 -7.01 20.54
CA THR A 499 19.56 -8.23 20.04
C THR A 499 18.38 -8.68 20.91
N ASP A 500 18.02 -7.87 21.91
CA ASP A 500 16.98 -8.10 22.93
C ASP A 500 15.92 -6.98 22.97
N ALA A 501 15.78 -6.25 21.86
CA ALA A 501 14.93 -5.08 21.68
C ALA A 501 15.29 -3.90 22.62
N GLY A 502 16.59 -3.67 22.85
CA GLY A 502 17.09 -2.55 23.63
C GLY A 502 16.94 -2.72 25.15
N LEU A 503 16.98 -3.95 25.68
CA LEU A 503 17.24 -4.17 27.11
C LEU A 503 18.74 -4.02 27.41
N SER A 504 19.59 -4.48 26.49
CA SER A 504 21.05 -4.31 26.54
C SER A 504 21.62 -3.91 25.17
N TRP A 505 22.81 -3.33 25.20
CA TRP A 505 23.52 -2.83 24.02
C TRP A 505 24.95 -3.33 24.01
N SER A 506 25.47 -3.60 22.81
CA SER A 506 26.87 -3.94 22.59
C SER A 506 27.79 -2.78 22.96
N LYS A 507 29.09 -3.07 23.10
CA LYS A 507 30.11 -2.03 22.90
C LYS A 507 29.98 -1.46 21.47
N PRO A 508 30.46 -0.24 21.21
CA PRO A 508 30.50 0.29 19.84
C PRO A 508 31.17 -0.69 18.87
N LEU A 509 30.56 -0.86 17.71
CA LEU A 509 31.04 -1.68 16.61
C LEU A 509 32.17 -0.96 15.84
N ASP A 510 32.99 -1.74 15.14
CA ASP A 510 33.99 -1.19 14.22
C ASP A 510 33.29 -0.66 12.94
N VAL A 511 33.34 0.65 12.72
CA VAL A 511 32.89 1.31 11.49
C VAL A 511 34.08 1.93 10.74
N PRO A 512 33.98 2.19 9.42
CA PRO A 512 35.02 2.90 8.69
C PRO A 512 35.38 4.26 9.29
N LYS A 513 36.69 4.53 9.38
CA LYS A 513 37.24 5.67 10.14
C LYS A 513 36.67 7.03 9.72
N ASN A 514 36.35 7.20 8.45
CA ASN A 514 35.83 8.46 7.90
C ASN A 514 34.42 8.83 8.39
N TRP A 515 33.70 7.93 9.09
CA TRP A 515 32.47 8.31 9.81
C TRP A 515 32.75 9.47 10.78
N SER A 516 33.93 9.48 11.41
CA SER A 516 34.36 10.54 12.34
C SER A 516 34.73 11.88 11.68
N GLU A 517 34.74 11.93 10.34
CA GLU A 517 34.89 13.17 9.55
C GLU A 517 33.52 13.82 9.25
N THR A 518 32.41 13.13 9.53
CA THR A 518 31.03 13.64 9.40
C THR A 518 30.44 14.05 10.75
N SER A 519 29.46 14.96 10.74
CA SER A 519 28.92 15.56 11.95
C SER A 519 27.37 15.65 11.94
N ASN A 520 26.82 16.43 12.88
CA ASN A 520 25.39 16.59 13.11
C ASN A 520 24.69 15.27 13.51
N THR A 521 23.38 15.33 13.75
CA THR A 521 22.61 14.15 14.19
C THR A 521 22.54 13.12 13.05
N PRO A 522 22.91 11.84 13.26
CA PRO A 522 22.71 10.81 12.26
C PRO A 522 21.21 10.60 11.98
N ALA A 523 20.89 9.90 10.90
CA ALA A 523 19.59 9.26 10.75
C ALA A 523 19.76 7.81 10.26
N LEU A 524 19.15 6.85 10.94
CA LEU A 524 19.19 5.43 10.60
C LEU A 524 17.89 5.01 9.91
N HIS A 525 18.00 4.34 8.76
CA HIS A 525 16.84 3.85 8.00
C HIS A 525 17.12 2.48 7.38
N ARG A 526 16.15 1.56 7.40
CA ARG A 526 16.20 0.33 6.63
C ARG A 526 15.37 0.48 5.37
N LEU A 527 16.03 0.54 4.21
CA LEU A 527 15.39 0.72 2.91
C LEU A 527 15.57 -0.55 2.07
N VAL A 528 14.53 -0.95 1.34
CA VAL A 528 14.61 -2.00 0.33
C VAL A 528 14.59 -1.33 -1.04
N GLY A 529 15.57 -1.64 -1.90
CA GLY A 529 15.63 -1.12 -3.25
C GLY A 529 14.55 -1.74 -4.17
N PRO A 530 14.31 -1.17 -5.36
CA PRO A 530 13.48 -1.82 -6.41
C PRO A 530 14.09 -3.18 -6.81
N ASP A 531 15.39 -3.30 -6.59
CA ASP A 531 16.20 -4.48 -6.79
C ASP A 531 15.86 -5.60 -5.78
N GLY A 532 15.29 -5.27 -4.60
CA GLY A 532 14.98 -6.21 -3.54
C GLY A 532 16.11 -6.46 -2.55
N THR A 533 17.29 -5.86 -2.73
CA THR A 533 18.33 -5.85 -1.68
C THR A 533 17.88 -4.88 -0.59
N ALA A 534 17.76 -5.40 0.64
CA ALA A 534 17.57 -4.57 1.82
C ALA A 534 18.91 -3.96 2.26
N ARG A 535 18.88 -2.70 2.69
CA ARG A 535 20.05 -1.98 3.17
C ARG A 535 19.73 -1.25 4.45
N LEU A 536 20.64 -1.29 5.42
CA LEU A 536 20.66 -0.31 6.49
C LEU A 536 21.45 0.90 5.98
N PHE A 537 20.92 2.10 6.16
CA PHE A 537 21.59 3.35 5.85
C PHE A 537 21.80 4.16 7.13
N CYS A 538 22.96 4.81 7.25
CA CYS A 538 23.27 5.84 8.23
C CYS A 538 23.56 7.13 7.47
N PHE A 539 22.65 8.10 7.56
CA PHE A 539 22.79 9.43 6.93
C PHE A 539 23.47 10.40 7.89
N ALA A 540 24.33 11.26 7.36
CA ALA A 540 25.21 12.16 8.10
C ALA A 540 25.33 13.53 7.42
N ASP A 541 25.79 14.54 8.15
CA ASP A 541 26.07 15.88 7.63
C ASP A 541 27.57 15.99 7.30
N GLY A 542 27.91 16.42 6.08
CA GLY A 542 29.29 16.62 5.64
C GLY A 542 29.99 17.86 6.22
N LEU A 543 29.34 18.53 7.18
CA LEU A 543 29.89 19.65 7.94
C LEU A 543 31.19 19.28 8.68
N ASP A 544 32.33 19.61 8.08
CA ASP A 544 33.61 19.69 8.76
C ASP A 544 33.73 21.03 9.51
N TRP A 545 33.46 20.99 10.82
CA TRP A 545 33.57 22.12 11.74
C TRP A 545 34.97 22.78 11.77
N SER A 546 36.03 22.13 11.27
CA SER A 546 37.38 22.70 11.18
C SER A 546 37.62 23.52 9.90
N ARG A 547 36.82 23.34 8.83
CA ARG A 547 36.98 24.03 7.54
C ARG A 547 36.25 25.37 7.45
N GLY A 548 35.41 25.71 8.43
CA GLY A 548 34.71 27.01 8.48
C GLY A 548 33.73 27.26 7.32
N GLY A 549 33.25 26.20 6.67
CA GLY A 549 32.30 26.28 5.56
C GLY A 549 30.97 26.92 5.96
N LYS A 550 30.27 27.51 4.99
CA LYS A 550 28.90 28.01 5.17
C LYS A 550 27.90 26.99 4.61
N PRO A 551 26.74 26.80 5.28
CA PRO A 551 25.69 25.89 4.83
C PRO A 551 25.00 26.37 3.53
N PRO A 552 24.30 25.50 2.80
CA PRO A 552 24.06 24.08 3.11
C PRO A 552 25.33 23.21 2.91
N TYR A 553 25.33 22.00 3.45
CA TYR A 553 26.47 21.09 3.43
C TYR A 553 26.14 19.81 2.67
N PRO A 554 27.11 19.16 2.00
CA PRO A 554 26.87 17.91 1.29
C PRO A 554 26.47 16.82 2.28
N MET A 555 25.26 16.28 2.13
CA MET A 555 24.80 15.17 2.95
C MET A 555 25.59 13.90 2.57
N HIS A 556 26.00 13.15 3.57
CA HIS A 556 26.73 11.90 3.42
C HIS A 556 25.86 10.73 3.84
N GLN A 557 26.17 9.54 3.35
CA GLN A 557 25.57 8.30 3.82
C GLN A 557 26.57 7.15 3.80
N ALA A 558 26.42 6.25 4.77
CA ALA A 558 27.02 4.92 4.77
C ALA A 558 25.92 3.87 4.75
N TYR A 559 26.21 2.66 4.25
CA TYR A 559 25.24 1.57 4.23
C TYR A 559 25.83 0.19 4.50
N SER A 560 24.95 -0.75 4.84
CA SER A 560 25.21 -2.19 4.98
C SER A 560 24.23 -2.96 4.08
N GLU A 561 24.71 -3.99 3.37
CA GLU A 561 23.85 -4.97 2.66
C GLU A 561 23.66 -6.29 3.46
N ASP A 562 24.18 -6.37 4.69
CA ASP A 562 24.27 -7.60 5.50
C ASP A 562 23.59 -7.49 6.90
N ASP A 563 22.55 -6.65 6.99
CA ASP A 563 21.82 -6.33 8.24
C ASP A 563 22.74 -5.87 9.39
N GLY A 564 23.82 -5.16 9.01
CA GLY A 564 24.67 -4.33 9.85
C GLY A 564 25.91 -5.00 10.44
N GLU A 565 26.36 -6.12 9.87
CA GLU A 565 27.61 -6.79 10.24
C GLU A 565 28.83 -6.09 9.62
N THR A 566 28.71 -5.54 8.41
CA THR A 566 29.72 -4.66 7.78
C THR A 566 29.10 -3.39 7.20
N TRP A 567 29.88 -2.30 7.15
CA TRP A 567 29.41 -0.98 6.73
C TRP A 567 30.37 -0.31 5.74
N SER A 568 29.81 0.45 4.80
CA SER A 568 30.57 1.28 3.86
C SER A 568 31.20 2.50 4.56
N PRO A 569 32.17 3.16 3.92
CA PRO A 569 32.53 4.54 4.23
C PRO A 569 31.30 5.47 4.21
N MET A 570 31.41 6.61 4.88
CA MET A 570 30.48 7.74 4.68
C MET A 570 30.86 8.46 3.38
N ASP A 571 30.01 8.38 2.36
CA ASP A 571 30.24 9.00 1.05
C ASP A 571 29.15 10.06 0.73
N PRO A 572 29.46 11.14 -0.01
CA PRO A 572 28.46 12.15 -0.40
C PRO A 572 27.34 11.56 -1.26
N ASN A 573 26.08 11.88 -0.94
CA ASN A 573 24.91 11.25 -1.57
C ASN A 573 24.20 12.09 -2.65
N GLY A 574 24.71 13.28 -2.96
CA GLY A 574 24.22 14.15 -4.04
C GLY A 574 23.18 15.20 -3.64
N VAL A 575 22.80 15.32 -2.36
CA VAL A 575 21.94 16.42 -1.87
C VAL A 575 22.60 17.24 -0.77
N ASP A 576 22.43 18.57 -0.84
CA ASP A 576 22.93 19.50 0.17
C ASP A 576 21.85 19.81 1.23
N GLY A 577 22.20 19.80 2.51
CA GLY A 577 21.29 20.04 3.60
C GLY A 577 21.94 20.38 4.94
N GLU A 578 21.12 20.53 5.97
CA GLU A 578 21.54 20.62 7.36
C GLU A 578 20.60 19.75 8.20
N VAL A 579 21.18 18.84 9.00
CA VAL A 579 20.50 17.78 9.76
C VAL A 579 19.82 16.70 8.86
N PRO A 580 20.35 15.46 8.84
CA PRO A 580 19.74 14.30 8.19
C PRO A 580 18.22 14.07 8.43
N PRO A 581 17.51 13.56 7.41
CA PRO A 581 16.06 13.39 7.40
C PRO A 581 15.59 12.32 8.37
N LYS A 582 14.67 12.66 9.28
CA LYS A 582 14.15 11.71 10.28
C LYS A 582 13.08 10.76 9.71
N THR A 583 12.51 11.08 8.56
CA THR A 583 11.58 10.20 7.84
C THR A 583 12.04 10.04 6.40
N ILE A 584 12.10 8.80 5.93
CA ILE A 584 12.12 8.46 4.50
C ILE A 584 10.78 7.85 4.15
N LEU A 585 9.93 8.60 3.45
CA LEU A 585 8.64 8.09 3.00
C LEU A 585 8.87 7.09 1.87
N SER A 586 8.39 5.86 2.08
CA SER A 586 8.29 4.86 1.02
C SER A 586 6.91 4.90 0.37
N PHE A 587 6.90 4.62 -0.93
CA PHE A 587 5.71 4.48 -1.75
C PHE A 587 5.85 3.21 -2.60
N ASP A 588 4.72 2.73 -3.08
CA ASP A 588 4.58 1.44 -3.77
C ASP A 588 5.23 1.48 -5.17
N ASP A 589 5.28 2.65 -5.81
CA ASP A 589 5.99 2.92 -7.09
C ASP A 589 7.53 2.93 -6.99
N GLY A 590 8.08 2.25 -5.97
CA GLY A 590 9.50 2.25 -5.63
C GLY A 590 10.06 3.58 -5.11
N LYS A 591 9.30 4.69 -5.10
CA LYS A 591 9.79 6.00 -4.65
C LYS A 591 10.23 5.93 -3.19
N ARG A 592 11.37 6.53 -2.90
CA ARG A 592 11.77 6.99 -1.56
C ARG A 592 11.79 8.51 -1.60
N LEU A 593 11.29 9.18 -0.56
CA LEU A 593 11.21 10.63 -0.49
C LEU A 593 11.72 11.11 0.88
N VAL A 594 12.74 11.95 0.85
CA VAL A 594 13.34 12.61 2.02
C VAL A 594 12.87 14.05 2.13
N MET A 595 12.79 14.57 3.35
CA MET A 595 12.63 16.01 3.61
C MET A 595 13.61 16.51 4.69
N TRP A 596 14.11 17.73 4.52
CA TRP A 596 15.00 18.41 5.48
C TRP A 596 14.79 19.92 5.48
N SER A 597 15.54 20.64 6.33
CA SER A 597 15.46 22.10 6.43
C SER A 597 16.53 22.80 5.58
N ASP A 598 16.13 23.88 4.93
CA ASP A 598 16.98 24.78 4.16
C ASP A 598 17.01 26.19 4.76
N LEU A 599 18.04 26.96 4.42
CA LEU A 599 18.23 28.34 4.84
C LEU A 599 17.81 29.26 3.68
N PRO A 600 16.85 30.19 3.85
CA PRO A 600 16.40 30.80 5.12
C PRO A 600 14.99 30.35 5.59
N GLY A 601 14.84 29.10 6.06
CA GLY A 601 13.58 28.63 6.65
C GLY A 601 12.60 28.05 5.63
N PHE A 602 13.10 27.21 4.72
CA PHE A 602 12.27 26.38 3.85
C PHE A 602 12.34 24.92 4.31
N VAL A 603 11.30 24.14 3.97
CA VAL A 603 11.45 22.68 3.88
C VAL A 603 11.76 22.33 2.43
N ILE A 604 12.75 21.46 2.24
CA ILE A 604 13.13 20.87 0.97
C ILE A 604 12.73 19.39 0.93
N GLN A 605 12.46 18.86 -0.26
CA GLN A 605 12.40 17.41 -0.53
C GLN A 605 13.34 16.99 -1.69
N SER A 606 13.70 15.70 -1.72
CA SER A 606 14.33 15.02 -2.87
C SER A 606 13.84 13.56 -2.96
N GLU A 607 13.82 13.00 -4.18
CA GLU A 607 13.38 11.63 -4.48
C GLU A 607 14.57 10.69 -4.76
N SER A 608 14.42 9.42 -4.38
CA SER A 608 15.27 8.32 -4.84
C SER A 608 14.40 7.21 -5.45
N ARG A 609 14.99 6.51 -6.43
CA ARG A 609 14.37 5.39 -7.17
C ARG A 609 15.14 4.08 -7.06
N ASP A 610 16.38 4.10 -6.53
CA ASP A 610 17.26 2.93 -6.42
C ASP A 610 17.29 2.31 -5.01
N GLY A 611 16.46 2.83 -4.09
CA GLY A 611 16.41 2.40 -2.69
C GLY A 611 17.15 3.31 -1.73
N GLY A 612 17.56 4.51 -2.14
CA GLY A 612 18.26 5.49 -1.32
C GLY A 612 19.77 5.54 -1.56
N LEU A 613 20.29 4.86 -2.59
CA LEU A 613 21.70 4.93 -2.97
C LEU A 613 22.05 6.26 -3.65
N THR A 614 21.14 6.80 -4.47
CA THR A 614 21.26 8.13 -5.08
C THR A 614 19.96 8.93 -4.94
N TRP A 615 20.09 10.26 -4.93
CA TRP A 615 19.00 11.21 -4.71
C TRP A 615 18.91 12.22 -5.85
N SER A 616 17.69 12.69 -6.15
CA SER A 616 17.42 13.67 -7.20
C SER A 616 17.88 15.07 -6.81
N GLY A 617 17.93 15.97 -7.80
CA GLY A 617 17.87 17.40 -7.54
C GLY A 617 16.70 17.74 -6.61
N SER A 618 16.91 18.69 -5.71
CA SER A 618 16.01 18.98 -4.60
C SER A 618 15.06 20.15 -4.93
N ARG A 619 13.89 20.19 -4.29
CA ARG A 619 12.92 21.30 -4.43
C ARG A 619 12.46 21.82 -3.07
N ARG A 620 12.24 23.14 -2.97
CA ARG A 620 11.53 23.75 -1.83
C ARG A 620 10.03 23.44 -1.94
N ILE A 621 9.38 23.18 -0.81
CA ILE A 621 7.96 22.76 -0.78
C ILE A 621 7.05 23.60 0.12
N LEU A 622 7.59 24.19 1.18
CA LEU A 622 6.88 25.15 2.04
C LEU A 622 7.88 26.03 2.80
N ARG A 623 7.39 27.13 3.38
CA ARG A 623 8.17 28.11 4.14
C ARG A 623 7.67 28.23 5.57
N VAL A 624 8.62 28.21 6.51
CA VAL A 624 8.40 28.30 7.97
C VAL A 624 8.97 29.61 8.55
N PRO A 625 8.63 30.00 9.79
CA PRO A 625 9.13 31.24 10.41
C PRO A 625 10.65 31.31 10.63
N SER A 626 11.35 30.17 10.73
CA SER A 626 12.71 30.09 11.25
C SER A 626 13.57 29.01 10.59
N ARG A 627 14.90 29.16 10.69
CA ARG A 627 15.87 28.05 10.49
C ARG A 627 15.54 26.87 11.42
N TRP A 628 15.71 25.65 10.91
CA TRP A 628 15.44 24.34 11.56
C TRP A 628 13.97 24.05 11.86
N SER A 629 13.32 23.43 10.87
CA SER A 629 12.01 22.80 10.97
C SER A 629 12.06 21.27 11.14
N GLN A 630 13.17 20.62 10.79
CA GLN A 630 13.49 19.21 11.10
C GLN A 630 12.30 18.24 10.92
N PRO A 631 11.75 18.12 9.69
CA PRO A 631 10.48 17.44 9.44
C PRO A 631 10.49 15.96 9.83
N CYS A 632 9.42 15.53 10.48
CA CYS A 632 9.00 14.13 10.59
C CYS A 632 7.66 13.99 9.88
N VAL A 633 7.43 12.92 9.11
CA VAL A 633 6.18 12.72 8.38
C VAL A 633 5.56 11.38 8.74
N ILE A 634 4.26 11.39 9.04
CA ILE A 634 3.46 10.18 9.27
C ILE A 634 2.33 10.11 8.25
N ARG A 635 1.90 8.89 7.90
CA ARG A 635 0.73 8.65 7.06
C ARG A 635 -0.49 8.46 7.96
N SER A 636 -1.66 8.97 7.55
CA SER A 636 -2.92 8.78 8.30
C SER A 636 -3.33 7.29 8.35
N PRO A 637 -4.15 6.87 9.34
CA PRO A 637 -4.58 5.46 9.46
C PRO A 637 -5.25 4.90 8.19
N ASN A 638 -5.90 5.75 7.40
CA ASN A 638 -6.55 5.39 6.13
C ASN A 638 -5.64 5.52 4.89
N GLY A 639 -4.34 5.80 5.05
CA GLY A 639 -3.36 5.93 3.98
C GLY A 639 -3.37 7.25 3.18
N ARG A 640 -4.50 7.99 3.18
CA ARG A 640 -4.81 9.08 2.23
C ARG A 640 -4.11 10.40 2.49
N LYS A 641 -3.76 10.71 3.74
CA LYS A 641 -3.19 11.99 4.16
C LYS A 641 -1.76 11.76 4.67
N LEU A 642 -0.81 12.59 4.28
CA LEU A 642 0.53 12.67 4.87
C LEU A 642 0.57 13.90 5.77
N VAL A 643 0.92 13.72 7.04
CA VAL A 643 1.01 14.80 8.02
C VAL A 643 2.47 14.98 8.42
N MET A 644 3.01 16.14 8.05
CA MET A 644 4.38 16.55 8.34
C MET A 644 4.38 17.38 9.62
N LEU A 645 5.03 16.88 10.67
CA LEU A 645 5.31 17.61 11.91
C LEU A 645 6.62 18.38 11.75
N LEU A 646 6.65 19.59 12.30
CA LEU A 646 7.73 20.56 12.11
C LEU A 646 8.08 21.22 13.45
N ARG A 647 9.37 21.28 13.76
CA ARG A 647 9.91 22.15 14.79
C ARG A 647 9.64 23.62 14.45
N GLU A 648 9.35 24.44 15.46
CA GLU A 648 9.45 25.89 15.37
C GLU A 648 10.56 26.35 16.31
N HIS A 649 11.48 27.15 15.78
CA HIS A 649 12.75 27.45 16.45
C HIS A 649 12.90 28.93 16.83
N SER A 650 12.09 29.86 16.31
CA SER A 650 12.07 31.24 16.81
C SER A 650 11.51 31.38 18.22
N ARG A 651 10.80 30.36 18.72
CA ARG A 651 10.14 30.29 20.04
C ARG A 651 9.02 31.33 20.21
N LYS A 652 8.49 31.83 19.09
CA LYS A 652 7.37 32.80 19.04
C LYS A 652 6.02 32.13 18.84
N TYR A 653 6.04 30.91 18.30
CA TYR A 653 4.87 30.13 17.97
C TYR A 653 5.05 28.70 18.50
N HIS A 654 3.99 27.92 18.44
CA HIS A 654 4.07 26.48 18.65
C HIS A 654 4.86 25.80 17.53
N SER A 655 5.22 24.53 17.74
CA SER A 655 5.62 23.64 16.66
C SER A 655 4.53 23.60 15.58
N LEU A 656 4.89 23.32 14.32
CA LEU A 656 3.99 23.42 13.18
C LEU A 656 3.64 22.04 12.59
N TYR A 657 2.59 21.99 11.77
CA TYR A 657 2.31 20.88 10.88
C TYR A 657 1.89 21.35 9.49
N SER A 658 2.03 20.48 8.48
CA SER A 658 1.45 20.66 7.14
C SER A 658 0.94 19.31 6.61
N VAL A 659 -0.02 19.34 5.68
CA VAL A 659 -0.70 18.15 5.16
C VAL A 659 -0.54 18.04 3.64
N SER A 660 -0.23 16.85 3.14
CA SER A 660 -0.38 16.49 1.72
C SER A 660 -1.52 15.47 1.55
N ARG A 661 -2.27 15.61 0.46
CA ARG A 661 -3.36 14.69 0.03
C ARG A 661 -3.04 13.97 -1.28
N ASP A 662 -1.85 14.21 -1.83
CA ASP A 662 -1.46 13.85 -3.21
C ASP A 662 -0.10 13.12 -3.26
N ASN A 663 0.21 12.36 -2.20
CA ASN A 663 1.47 11.62 -2.05
C ASN A 663 2.74 12.50 -2.18
N ALA A 664 2.68 13.67 -1.54
CA ALA A 664 3.72 14.69 -1.41
C ALA A 664 4.08 15.42 -2.72
N VAL A 665 3.11 15.64 -3.60
CA VAL A 665 3.24 16.54 -4.76
C VAL A 665 3.04 17.99 -4.31
N SER A 666 2.02 18.27 -3.49
CA SER A 666 1.76 19.55 -2.85
C SER A 666 1.55 19.40 -1.33
N TRP A 667 1.60 20.52 -0.63
CA TRP A 667 1.50 20.64 0.82
C TRP A 667 0.61 21.83 1.18
N THR A 668 -0.17 21.75 2.26
CA THR A 668 -0.93 22.90 2.76
C THR A 668 -0.02 23.97 3.33
N GLU A 669 -0.58 25.16 3.54
CA GLU A 669 0.00 26.11 4.49
C GLU A 669 0.34 25.41 5.82
N PRO A 670 1.51 25.69 6.43
CA PRO A 670 1.80 25.24 7.77
C PRO A 670 0.85 25.87 8.80
N LYS A 671 0.45 25.10 9.81
CA LYS A 671 -0.38 25.53 10.95
C LYS A 671 0.29 25.17 12.27
N GLU A 672 -0.10 25.78 13.38
CA GLU A 672 0.40 25.41 14.71
C GLU A 672 -0.20 24.10 15.22
N LEU A 673 0.63 23.32 15.92
CA LEU A 673 0.28 22.16 16.73
C LEU A 673 -0.27 22.61 18.11
N PRO A 674 -1.06 21.77 18.81
CA PRO A 674 -1.46 22.05 20.19
C PRO A 674 -0.24 22.21 21.11
N ALA A 675 -0.37 22.98 22.19
CA ALA A 675 0.70 23.19 23.18
C ALA A 675 1.26 21.86 23.73
N ALA A 676 0.37 20.87 23.92
CA ALA A 676 0.73 19.51 24.34
C ALA A 676 1.81 18.86 23.46
N LEU A 677 1.85 19.19 22.17
CA LEU A 677 2.74 18.60 21.15
C LEU A 677 3.84 19.58 20.69
N THR A 678 4.07 20.68 21.42
CA THR A 678 5.10 21.68 21.09
C THR A 678 6.48 21.30 21.64
N GLY A 679 7.44 21.14 20.73
CA GLY A 679 8.77 20.60 21.02
C GLY A 679 9.80 20.72 19.88
N ASP A 680 10.95 20.08 20.09
CA ASP A 680 12.01 19.90 19.09
C ASP A 680 12.15 18.43 18.66
N ARG A 681 12.50 18.22 17.38
CA ARG A 681 12.84 16.92 16.75
C ARG A 681 11.79 15.84 17.07
N HIS A 682 10.53 16.12 16.72
CA HIS A 682 9.45 15.14 16.78
C HIS A 682 9.81 13.85 16.04
N VAL A 683 9.52 12.71 16.67
CA VAL A 683 9.49 11.40 16.01
C VAL A 683 8.15 10.75 16.29
N ALA A 684 7.41 10.42 15.23
CA ALA A 684 6.10 9.79 15.31
C ALA A 684 6.16 8.31 14.91
N LYS A 685 5.49 7.44 15.68
CA LYS A 685 5.09 6.09 15.25
C LYS A 685 3.58 5.96 15.40
N GLN A 686 2.95 5.27 14.45
CA GLN A 686 1.55 4.87 14.55
C GLN A 686 1.47 3.49 15.22
N THR A 687 0.47 3.31 16.08
CA THR A 687 0.23 2.09 16.85
C THR A 687 -1.00 1.33 16.34
N PRO A 688 -1.15 0.02 16.65
CA PRO A 688 -2.20 -0.82 16.04
C PRO A 688 -3.65 -0.42 16.39
N ASP A 689 -3.87 0.41 17.43
CA ASP A 689 -5.18 0.95 17.82
C ASP A 689 -5.52 2.29 17.11
N GLY A 690 -4.72 2.65 16.10
CA GLY A 690 -4.85 3.86 15.29
C GLY A 690 -4.15 5.10 15.88
N ARG A 691 -3.76 5.09 17.16
CA ARG A 691 -3.12 6.23 17.82
C ARG A 691 -1.72 6.50 17.29
N LEU A 692 -1.30 7.75 17.43
CA LEU A 692 0.08 8.17 17.31
C LEU A 692 0.73 8.21 18.69
N VAL A 693 2.00 7.82 18.74
CA VAL A 693 2.91 8.22 19.80
C VAL A 693 3.99 9.08 19.18
N VAL A 694 4.15 10.29 19.70
CA VAL A 694 5.11 11.27 19.20
C VAL A 694 6.05 11.67 20.33
N ALA A 695 7.35 11.40 20.20
CA ALA A 695 8.35 11.81 21.18
C ALA A 695 9.20 12.98 20.70
N PHE A 696 9.61 13.83 21.64
CA PHE A 696 10.28 15.11 21.39
C PHE A 696 10.95 15.64 22.65
N ARG A 697 11.87 16.61 22.50
CA ARG A 697 12.20 17.53 23.62
C ARG A 697 11.02 18.48 23.83
N ASP A 698 10.48 18.52 25.03
CA ASP A 698 9.43 19.46 25.39
C ASP A 698 9.92 20.91 25.35
N MET A 699 9.25 21.77 24.58
CA MET A 699 9.59 23.20 24.46
C MET A 699 8.37 24.10 24.69
N ALA A 700 7.23 23.55 25.12
CA ALA A 700 6.00 24.31 25.36
C ALA A 700 6.14 25.18 26.61
N MET A 701 6.04 26.51 26.45
CA MET A 701 6.25 27.48 27.55
C MET A 701 5.23 27.36 28.71
N THR A 702 4.09 26.70 28.46
CA THR A 702 3.04 26.39 29.46
C THR A 702 3.23 25.02 30.13
N SER A 703 4.30 24.28 29.83
CA SER A 703 4.50 22.91 30.32
C SER A 703 5.24 22.82 31.65
N PRO A 704 4.78 22.00 32.62
CA PRO A 704 5.53 21.68 33.83
C PRO A 704 6.76 20.78 33.55
N THR A 705 6.90 20.24 32.32
CA THR A 705 8.03 19.36 31.94
C THR A 705 8.94 19.96 30.88
N TYR A 706 8.89 21.29 30.68
CA TYR A 706 9.71 22.00 29.71
C TYR A 706 11.20 21.59 29.82
N GLY A 707 11.83 21.27 28.68
CA GLY A 707 13.24 20.86 28.62
C GLY A 707 13.54 19.44 29.12
N HIS A 708 12.52 18.62 29.38
CA HIS A 708 12.63 17.17 29.53
C HIS A 708 12.36 16.44 28.20
N TYR A 709 12.61 15.13 28.19
CA TYR A 709 12.21 14.27 27.07
C TYR A 709 10.90 13.58 27.38
N VAL A 710 9.96 13.68 26.43
CA VAL A 710 8.57 13.28 26.62
C VAL A 710 8.03 12.56 25.39
N ALA A 711 6.94 11.83 25.57
CA ALA A 711 6.03 11.45 24.51
C ALA A 711 4.64 12.06 24.71
N TRP A 712 3.94 12.24 23.61
CA TRP A 712 2.52 12.58 23.52
C TRP A 712 1.77 11.41 22.88
N VAL A 713 0.56 11.15 23.36
CA VAL A 713 -0.35 10.13 22.84
C VAL A 713 -1.66 10.79 22.41
N GLY A 714 -2.16 10.45 21.24
CA GLY A 714 -3.39 11.00 20.64
C GLY A 714 -3.59 10.47 19.22
N ARG A 715 -4.36 11.17 18.38
CA ARG A 715 -4.63 10.75 16.99
C ARG A 715 -4.16 11.77 15.95
N VAL A 716 -4.20 11.40 14.67
CA VAL A 716 -3.97 12.35 13.57
C VAL A 716 -5.01 13.45 13.58
N GLU A 717 -6.23 13.09 13.96
CA GLU A 717 -7.39 13.96 14.08
C GLU A 717 -7.14 15.08 15.10
N ASP A 718 -6.47 14.83 16.23
CA ASP A 718 -6.12 15.88 17.20
C ASP A 718 -5.20 16.96 16.61
N ILE A 719 -4.29 16.55 15.72
CA ILE A 719 -3.36 17.46 15.05
C ILE A 719 -4.11 18.32 14.02
N LEU A 720 -5.12 17.76 13.35
CA LEU A 720 -5.94 18.46 12.35
C LEU A 720 -6.96 19.41 12.99
N ASP A 721 -7.62 18.96 14.08
CA ASP A 721 -8.65 19.71 14.82
C ASP A 721 -8.04 20.69 15.85
N GLY A 722 -6.75 20.55 16.18
CA GLY A 722 -6.01 21.43 17.11
C GLY A 722 -6.20 21.10 18.60
N THR A 723 -6.74 19.93 18.92
CA THR A 723 -7.06 19.47 20.28
C THR A 723 -5.83 18.92 21.01
N PRO A 724 -5.86 18.82 22.36
CA PRO A 724 -4.68 18.43 23.14
C PRO A 724 -4.16 17.00 22.96
N GLY A 725 -4.92 16.05 22.41
CA GLY A 725 -4.61 14.60 22.47
C GLY A 725 -5.10 13.91 23.76
N ASP A 726 -4.73 12.64 23.94
CA ASP A 726 -5.16 11.80 25.06
C ASP A 726 -4.40 12.17 26.35
N TYR A 727 -3.06 12.05 26.34
CA TYR A 727 -2.17 12.31 27.48
C TYR A 727 -0.70 12.49 27.06
N ARG A 728 0.14 12.84 28.02
CA ARG A 728 1.61 12.89 27.86
C ARG A 728 2.31 11.93 28.81
N VAL A 729 3.51 11.51 28.41
CA VAL A 729 4.40 10.64 29.18
C VAL A 729 5.74 11.34 29.36
N LYS A 730 6.17 11.61 30.59
CA LYS A 730 7.52 12.09 30.90
C LYS A 730 8.45 10.87 30.92
N LEU A 731 9.24 10.74 29.86
CA LEU A 731 10.07 9.58 29.57
C LEU A 731 11.42 9.64 30.28
N PHE A 732 12.09 10.79 30.22
CA PHE A 732 13.34 11.03 30.95
C PHE A 732 13.37 12.44 31.54
N HIS A 733 13.72 12.53 32.82
CA HIS A 733 14.02 13.79 33.51
C HIS A 733 15.45 14.22 33.16
N ASN A 734 15.61 15.45 32.67
CA ASN A 734 16.91 15.99 32.32
C ASN A 734 17.53 16.70 33.53
N ALA A 735 18.58 16.12 34.12
CA ALA A 735 19.20 16.60 35.36
C ALA A 735 20.01 17.91 35.22
N LEU A 736 19.83 18.64 34.11
CA LEU A 736 20.19 20.06 33.95
C LEU A 736 19.03 21.01 34.32
N ARG A 737 17.90 20.46 34.78
CA ARG A 737 16.70 21.18 35.17
C ARG A 737 16.14 20.63 36.48
N ASP A 738 15.67 21.53 37.31
CA ASP A 738 14.93 21.24 38.55
C ASP A 738 13.60 22.01 38.56
N ASP A 739 12.78 21.79 39.59
CA ASP A 739 11.47 22.42 39.74
C ASP A 739 11.54 23.96 39.94
N SER A 740 12.74 24.53 40.17
CA SER A 740 12.96 25.98 40.20
C SER A 740 13.28 26.57 38.81
N THR A 741 13.68 25.72 37.85
CA THR A 741 14.13 26.11 36.52
C THR A 741 12.93 26.37 35.60
N LYS A 742 12.52 27.64 35.50
CA LYS A 742 11.33 28.05 34.72
C LYS A 742 11.41 27.68 33.23
N PRO A 743 10.26 27.53 32.54
CA PRO A 743 10.21 27.48 31.09
C PRO A 743 10.93 28.69 30.46
N GLY A 744 11.67 28.46 29.38
CA GLY A 744 12.53 29.46 28.73
C GLY A 744 13.90 29.69 29.40
N GLU A 745 14.04 29.42 30.70
CA GLU A 745 15.29 29.60 31.46
C GLU A 745 16.10 28.29 31.55
N GLY A 746 17.39 28.38 31.91
CA GLY A 746 18.28 27.24 32.17
C GLY A 746 18.77 26.49 30.94
N ASN A 747 19.45 25.36 31.15
CA ASN A 747 19.88 24.47 30.06
C ASN A 747 18.83 23.38 29.81
N PHE A 748 18.57 23.06 28.55
CA PHE A 748 17.58 22.08 28.09
C PHE A 748 18.18 21.13 27.04
N ASP A 749 19.50 20.95 27.04
CA ASP A 749 20.21 20.07 26.12
C ASP A 749 19.86 18.59 26.38
N CYS A 750 19.05 18.02 25.48
CA CYS A 750 18.56 16.63 25.43
C CYS A 750 17.71 16.44 24.15
N GLY A 751 17.17 15.24 23.94
CA GLY A 751 15.89 15.10 23.23
C GLY A 751 15.92 15.10 21.69
N TYR A 752 17.09 15.14 21.04
CA TYR A 752 17.18 14.45 19.75
C TYR A 752 16.99 12.96 20.01
N SER A 753 16.11 12.36 19.24
CA SER A 753 15.34 11.23 19.72
C SER A 753 14.95 10.30 18.61
N ASP A 754 14.56 9.11 19.02
CA ASP A 754 13.89 8.14 18.17
C ASP A 754 12.85 7.33 18.95
N LEU A 755 11.94 6.73 18.20
CA LEU A 755 10.99 5.74 18.67
C LEU A 755 11.15 4.48 17.84
N GLU A 756 10.96 3.32 18.44
CA GLU A 756 10.69 2.07 17.74
C GLU A 756 9.50 1.33 18.34
N LEU A 757 8.72 0.67 17.48
CA LEU A 757 7.53 -0.08 17.85
C LEU A 757 7.80 -1.57 17.65
N LEU A 758 7.86 -2.32 18.74
CA LEU A 758 8.08 -3.77 18.72
C LEU A 758 6.78 -4.50 18.30
N PRO A 759 6.85 -5.71 17.72
CA PRO A 759 5.67 -6.45 17.26
C PRO A 759 4.62 -6.76 18.35
N ASN A 760 4.98 -6.68 19.63
CA ASN A 760 4.08 -6.85 20.77
C ASN A 760 3.41 -5.54 21.25
N GLY A 761 3.57 -4.42 20.51
CA GLY A 761 3.04 -3.11 20.90
C GLY A 761 3.85 -2.36 21.98
N THR A 762 4.99 -2.89 22.42
CA THR A 762 5.93 -2.14 23.27
C THR A 762 6.65 -1.09 22.45
N ILE A 763 6.80 0.10 23.02
CA ILE A 763 7.53 1.22 22.42
C ILE A 763 8.89 1.34 23.11
N VAL A 764 9.95 1.46 22.31
CA VAL A 764 11.30 1.77 22.76
C VAL A 764 11.61 3.21 22.36
N ALA A 765 11.84 4.09 23.33
CA ALA A 765 12.12 5.50 23.08
C ALA A 765 13.58 5.80 23.42
N THR A 766 14.38 6.18 22.43
CA THR A 766 15.82 6.43 22.55
C THR A 766 16.10 7.92 22.47
N THR A 767 17.00 8.45 23.30
CA THR A 767 17.44 9.84 23.24
C THR A 767 18.80 10.04 23.91
N TYR A 768 19.28 11.29 23.97
CA TYR A 768 20.37 11.70 24.84
C TYR A 768 19.92 12.73 25.87
N LEU A 769 20.56 12.72 27.05
CA LEU A 769 20.34 13.69 28.12
C LEU A 769 21.48 13.67 29.16
N LYS A 770 21.48 14.65 30.07
CA LYS A 770 22.20 14.56 31.35
C LYS A 770 21.35 13.72 32.32
N VAL A 771 21.79 12.50 32.62
CA VAL A 771 21.01 11.53 33.41
C VAL A 771 20.99 11.86 34.91
N ALA A 772 22.07 12.42 35.44
CA ALA A 772 22.20 12.80 36.85
C ALA A 772 23.13 14.02 37.01
N GLY A 773 23.07 14.70 38.16
CA GLY A 773 24.09 15.68 38.56
C GLY A 773 25.47 15.03 38.73
N GLY A 774 26.54 15.80 38.53
CA GLY A 774 27.94 15.29 38.55
C GLY A 774 28.76 15.78 37.35
N PRO A 775 30.08 15.53 37.32
CA PRO A 775 30.98 15.99 36.25
C PRO A 775 30.78 15.28 34.89
N GLU A 776 30.09 14.14 34.86
CA GLU A 776 29.82 13.36 33.65
C GLU A 776 29.00 14.18 32.64
N LYS A 777 29.30 14.07 31.35
CA LYS A 777 28.51 14.73 30.30
C LYS A 777 27.29 13.89 29.93
N HIS A 778 26.61 14.24 28.84
CA HIS A 778 25.41 13.56 28.38
C HIS A 778 25.66 12.10 27.99
N SER A 779 24.65 11.27 28.25
CA SER A 779 24.58 9.85 27.88
C SER A 779 23.50 9.64 26.83
N VAL A 780 23.65 8.62 25.98
CA VAL A 780 22.56 8.08 25.16
C VAL A 780 21.88 6.96 25.95
N MET A 781 20.55 7.05 26.03
CA MET A 781 19.69 6.23 26.89
C MET A 781 18.46 5.80 26.09
N ASN A 782 17.87 4.65 26.41
CA ASN A 782 16.55 4.29 25.93
C ASN A 782 15.63 3.81 27.06
N THR A 783 14.34 4.09 26.93
CA THR A 783 13.27 3.69 27.87
C THR A 783 12.22 2.84 27.15
N ARG A 784 11.45 2.05 27.90
CA ARG A 784 10.43 1.14 27.37
C ARG A 784 9.10 1.30 28.10
N PHE A 785 8.01 1.33 27.33
CA PHE A 785 6.64 1.41 27.85
C PHE A 785 5.66 0.76 26.86
N ALA A 786 4.45 0.45 27.31
CA ALA A 786 3.37 -0.03 26.46
C ALA A 786 2.12 0.83 26.68
N LEU A 787 1.34 1.10 25.62
CA LEU A 787 0.19 2.01 25.74
C LEU A 787 -0.82 1.55 26.81
N ALA A 788 -1.09 0.25 26.96
CA ALA A 788 -1.99 -0.26 27.99
C ALA A 788 -1.52 0.03 29.45
N GLU A 789 -0.21 0.20 29.67
CA GLU A 789 0.34 0.63 30.97
C GLU A 789 0.09 2.13 31.17
N THR A 790 0.46 2.95 30.19
CA THR A 790 0.31 4.41 30.28
C THR A 790 -1.15 4.86 30.23
N ASP A 791 -2.02 4.10 29.57
CA ASP A 791 -3.48 4.27 29.60
C ASP A 791 -4.01 4.05 31.02
N ALA A 792 -3.60 2.97 31.71
CA ALA A 792 -4.02 2.71 33.08
C ALA A 792 -3.54 3.80 34.05
N LEU A 793 -2.30 4.26 33.90
CA LEU A 793 -1.73 5.35 34.70
C LEU A 793 -2.39 6.71 34.40
N ALA A 794 -2.74 7.00 33.15
CA ALA A 794 -3.43 8.23 32.76
C ALA A 794 -4.87 8.27 33.31
N ASN A 795 -5.62 7.17 33.22
CA ASN A 795 -6.96 7.07 33.81
C ASN A 795 -6.90 7.21 35.34
N ALA A 796 -5.95 6.56 36.01
CA ALA A 796 -5.77 6.69 37.47
C ALA A 796 -5.35 8.11 37.93
N ALA A 797 -4.82 8.94 37.03
CA ALA A 797 -4.57 10.36 37.27
C ALA A 797 -5.82 11.25 37.02
N ASP A 798 -6.70 10.86 36.08
CA ASP A 798 -7.96 11.57 35.77
C ASP A 798 -9.09 11.24 36.77
N ASP A 799 -8.97 10.13 37.52
CA ASP A 799 -9.86 9.75 38.65
C ASP A 799 -9.76 10.70 39.88
N ALA A 800 -8.93 11.75 39.82
CA ALA A 800 -8.98 12.86 40.77
C ALA A 800 -10.19 13.78 40.45
N PRO A 801 -11.21 13.85 41.33
CA PRO A 801 -12.56 14.27 40.90
C PRO A 801 -12.75 15.79 40.80
N ASN A 802 -12.21 16.42 39.74
CA ASN A 802 -12.81 17.64 39.14
C ASN A 802 -12.29 18.11 37.76
N GLU A 803 -11.24 17.53 37.18
CA GLU A 803 -10.60 18.16 36.02
C GLU A 803 -11.35 18.01 34.69
N ARG A 804 -11.81 16.79 34.35
CA ARG A 804 -12.51 16.56 33.07
C ARG A 804 -13.84 17.31 32.98
N SER A 805 -14.57 17.42 34.09
CA SER A 805 -15.77 18.26 34.22
C SER A 805 -15.45 19.73 33.98
N ALA A 806 -14.39 20.27 34.59
CA ALA A 806 -13.96 21.66 34.37
C ALA A 806 -13.57 21.93 32.91
N LYS A 807 -12.86 20.99 32.26
CA LYS A 807 -12.43 21.12 30.84
C LYS A 807 -13.61 21.09 29.87
N GLU A 808 -14.57 20.18 30.04
CA GLU A 808 -15.77 20.16 29.21
C GLU A 808 -16.70 21.36 29.52
N SER A 809 -16.80 21.82 30.78
CA SER A 809 -17.51 23.07 31.12
C SER A 809 -16.88 24.32 30.49
N ALA A 810 -15.55 24.41 30.42
CA ALA A 810 -14.85 25.51 29.75
C ALA A 810 -15.07 25.51 28.23
N GLN A 811 -15.42 24.36 27.64
CA GLN A 811 -15.87 24.22 26.24
C GLN A 811 -17.39 24.43 26.07
N GLY A 812 -18.12 24.79 27.13
CA GLY A 812 -19.57 25.03 27.09
C GLY A 812 -20.44 23.78 27.14
N PHE A 813 -19.90 22.60 27.50
CA PHE A 813 -20.71 21.40 27.66
C PHE A 813 -21.55 21.43 28.94
N VAL A 814 -22.84 21.16 28.77
CA VAL A 814 -23.80 20.89 29.85
C VAL A 814 -24.01 19.38 29.95
N ALA A 815 -23.82 18.82 31.15
CA ALA A 815 -24.17 17.43 31.43
C ALA A 815 -25.68 17.22 31.43
N LEU A 816 -26.14 16.12 30.83
CA LEU A 816 -27.55 15.74 30.72
C LEU A 816 -27.89 14.56 31.66
N ASP A 817 -26.90 13.86 32.21
CA ASP A 817 -27.04 12.87 33.28
C ASP A 817 -26.11 13.18 34.47
N ASP A 818 -26.53 12.76 35.67
CA ASP A 818 -25.78 12.84 36.94
C ASP A 818 -25.32 11.46 37.46
N GLY A 819 -25.62 10.40 36.69
CA GLY A 819 -25.43 8.99 37.04
C GLY A 819 -26.29 8.46 38.20
N LYS A 820 -27.29 9.22 38.67
CA LYS A 820 -28.00 8.98 39.94
C LYS A 820 -29.52 9.19 39.89
N THR A 821 -30.00 10.06 39.01
CA THR A 821 -31.41 10.44 38.87
C THR A 821 -31.82 10.56 37.40
N PHE A 822 -33.13 10.57 37.14
CA PHE A 822 -33.69 10.90 35.82
C PHE A 822 -34.08 12.39 35.72
N ASP A 823 -33.37 13.29 36.42
CA ASP A 823 -33.72 14.72 36.43
C ASP A 823 -33.63 15.34 35.02
N GLY A 824 -34.75 15.87 34.54
CA GLY A 824 -34.90 16.38 33.17
C GLY A 824 -35.25 15.34 32.11
N TRP A 825 -35.49 14.07 32.48
CA TRP A 825 -35.88 13.01 31.56
C TRP A 825 -37.27 12.42 31.88
N GLU A 826 -38.10 12.25 30.86
CA GLU A 826 -39.39 11.54 30.93
C GLU A 826 -39.23 10.07 30.47
N HIS A 827 -39.83 9.15 31.22
CA HIS A 827 -39.95 7.72 30.91
C HIS A 827 -41.21 7.11 31.54
N LYS A 828 -41.58 5.89 31.16
CA LYS A 828 -42.79 5.19 31.68
C LYS A 828 -42.44 4.11 32.70
N GLY A 829 -41.45 4.35 33.56
CA GLY A 829 -40.96 3.40 34.56
C GLY A 829 -40.26 2.17 33.96
N ASN A 830 -39.82 2.26 32.71
CA ASN A 830 -39.21 1.16 31.94
C ASN A 830 -37.69 1.28 31.77
N TRP A 831 -37.12 2.34 32.32
CA TRP A 831 -35.68 2.57 32.47
C TRP A 831 -35.32 2.63 33.95
N GLU A 832 -34.14 2.13 34.31
CA GLU A 832 -33.58 2.14 35.67
C GLU A 832 -32.14 2.69 35.63
N ILE A 833 -31.55 3.00 36.79
CA ILE A 833 -30.15 3.47 36.89
C ILE A 833 -29.30 2.37 37.51
N GLN A 834 -28.25 1.96 36.81
CA GLN A 834 -27.33 0.90 37.23
C GLN A 834 -25.90 1.32 36.84
N ASP A 835 -24.95 1.22 37.78
CA ASP A 835 -23.53 1.56 37.58
C ASP A 835 -23.27 2.92 36.92
N GLY A 836 -24.07 3.94 37.28
CA GLY A 836 -23.99 5.28 36.73
C GLY A 836 -24.60 5.46 35.34
N ALA A 837 -25.36 4.49 34.83
CA ALA A 837 -25.95 4.52 33.49
C ALA A 837 -27.47 4.41 33.51
N PHE A 838 -28.12 5.08 32.56
CA PHE A 838 -29.51 4.83 32.17
C PHE A 838 -29.61 3.49 31.47
N VAL A 839 -30.37 2.56 32.04
CA VAL A 839 -30.53 1.19 31.53
C VAL A 839 -31.97 0.95 31.14
N ARG A 840 -32.19 0.55 29.90
CA ARG A 840 -33.47 0.01 29.46
C ARG A 840 -33.60 -1.40 30.06
N VAL A 841 -34.60 -1.61 30.92
CA VAL A 841 -34.83 -2.89 31.62
C VAL A 841 -36.15 -3.60 31.28
N ARG A 842 -37.10 -2.90 30.65
CA ARG A 842 -38.38 -3.46 30.17
C ARG A 842 -38.96 -2.60 29.05
N GLY A 843 -39.97 -3.10 28.36
CA GLY A 843 -40.69 -2.34 27.34
C GLY A 843 -41.54 -1.21 27.96
N GLY A 844 -41.52 -0.03 27.35
CA GLY A 844 -42.38 1.10 27.74
C GLY A 844 -42.22 2.37 26.89
N GLY A 845 -41.22 2.42 26.00
CA GLY A 845 -40.95 3.56 25.14
C GLY A 845 -39.66 4.32 25.52
N PRO A 846 -39.36 5.40 24.79
CA PRO A 846 -38.06 6.07 24.86
C PRO A 846 -37.86 6.84 26.16
N LEU A 847 -36.59 7.04 26.51
CA LEU A 847 -36.17 8.02 27.52
C LEU A 847 -35.98 9.38 26.83
N THR A 848 -36.75 10.39 27.21
CA THR A 848 -36.83 11.68 26.48
C THR A 848 -36.39 12.85 27.35
N TYR A 849 -35.44 13.66 26.89
CA TYR A 849 -35.02 14.86 27.59
C TYR A 849 -36.05 15.98 27.41
N THR A 850 -36.36 16.69 28.49
CA THR A 850 -37.49 17.66 28.53
C THR A 850 -37.14 19.02 29.09
N LYS A 851 -36.00 19.16 29.78
CA LYS A 851 -35.50 20.46 30.30
C LYS A 851 -35.20 21.47 29.20
N ALA A 852 -34.74 21.02 28.02
CA ALA A 852 -34.45 21.88 26.87
C ALA A 852 -34.62 21.12 25.55
N LEU A 853 -34.64 21.87 24.45
CA LEU A 853 -34.43 21.35 23.10
C LEU A 853 -32.92 21.23 22.83
N VAL A 854 -32.54 20.41 21.86
CA VAL A 854 -31.19 20.39 21.30
C VAL A 854 -31.01 21.65 20.46
N PRO A 855 -29.90 22.41 20.61
CA PRO A 855 -29.56 23.52 19.72
C PRO A 855 -29.42 23.04 18.27
N ASP A 856 -29.53 23.95 17.32
CA ASP A 856 -29.47 23.58 15.90
C ASP A 856 -28.04 23.24 15.46
N ASP A 857 -27.07 24.01 15.95
CA ASP A 857 -25.64 23.80 15.77
C ASP A 857 -25.05 23.35 17.12
N PHE A 858 -24.64 22.08 17.22
CA PHE A 858 -24.35 21.44 18.50
C PHE A 858 -23.32 20.32 18.40
N GLU A 859 -22.67 20.03 19.53
CA GLU A 859 -21.87 18.84 19.73
C GLU A 859 -22.40 18.04 20.93
N LEU A 860 -22.89 16.82 20.67
CA LEU A 860 -23.36 15.85 21.66
C LEU A 860 -22.31 14.75 21.81
N ARG A 861 -21.94 14.42 23.06
CA ARG A 861 -21.07 13.30 23.41
C ARG A 861 -21.78 12.37 24.40
N PHE A 862 -21.62 11.06 24.23
CA PHE A 862 -22.22 10.05 25.11
C PHE A 862 -21.41 8.75 25.09
N GLU A 863 -21.67 7.87 26.06
CA GLU A 863 -21.25 6.47 26.04
C GLU A 863 -22.47 5.56 25.91
N TRP A 864 -22.31 4.47 25.15
CA TRP A 864 -23.35 3.48 24.90
C TRP A 864 -22.80 2.05 25.00
N LYS A 865 -23.61 1.14 25.53
CA LYS A 865 -23.35 -0.31 25.59
C LYS A 865 -24.63 -1.03 25.22
N VAL A 866 -24.50 -2.17 24.54
CA VAL A 866 -25.60 -2.94 23.96
C VAL A 866 -25.58 -4.40 24.42
N SER A 867 -26.76 -5.01 24.57
CA SER A 867 -26.89 -6.47 24.64
C SER A 867 -26.61 -7.12 23.29
N LYS A 868 -26.44 -8.45 23.28
CA LYS A 868 -26.32 -9.20 22.03
C LYS A 868 -27.57 -8.99 21.16
N GLY A 869 -27.36 -8.64 19.89
CA GLY A 869 -28.43 -8.38 18.90
C GLY A 869 -29.33 -7.18 19.21
N CYS A 870 -28.86 -6.22 20.03
CA CYS A 870 -29.62 -5.01 20.36
C CYS A 870 -29.79 -4.08 19.15
N ASN A 871 -30.95 -3.42 19.08
CA ASN A 871 -31.20 -2.23 18.27
C ASN A 871 -31.59 -1.06 19.19
N SER A 872 -31.13 0.14 18.90
CA SER A 872 -31.50 1.40 19.57
C SER A 872 -30.96 2.57 18.72
N GLY A 873 -31.20 3.80 19.17
CA GLY A 873 -30.76 5.00 18.49
C GLY A 873 -30.88 6.24 19.38
N VAL A 874 -30.11 7.28 19.04
CA VAL A 874 -30.11 8.59 19.69
C VAL A 874 -30.62 9.62 18.70
N TYR A 875 -31.79 10.20 18.99
CA TYR A 875 -32.45 11.17 18.13
C TYR A 875 -32.16 12.59 18.59
N TYR A 876 -31.63 13.43 17.69
CA TYR A 876 -31.04 14.72 18.06
C TYR A 876 -31.63 15.94 17.31
N ARG A 877 -32.15 15.76 16.09
CA ARG A 877 -32.95 16.77 15.36
C ARG A 877 -34.37 16.23 15.17
N PRO A 878 -35.38 17.07 14.83
CA PRO A 878 -36.77 16.62 14.71
C PRO A 878 -36.95 15.45 13.72
N LYS A 879 -38.06 14.73 13.87
CA LYS A 879 -38.45 13.59 13.00
C LYS A 879 -37.52 12.36 13.10
N GLN A 880 -36.57 12.21 12.18
CA GLN A 880 -35.91 10.92 11.86
C GLN A 880 -34.37 11.00 11.84
N TYR A 881 -33.78 12.10 12.34
CA TYR A 881 -32.34 12.20 12.55
C TYR A 881 -31.91 11.35 13.74
N GLU A 882 -31.38 10.17 13.46
CA GLU A 882 -30.99 9.13 14.42
C GLU A 882 -29.53 8.73 14.20
N TYR A 883 -28.70 8.92 15.23
CA TYR A 883 -27.44 8.20 15.35
C TYR A 883 -27.77 6.76 15.76
N GLN A 884 -27.32 5.80 14.97
CA GLN A 884 -27.65 4.39 15.18
C GLN A 884 -26.82 3.72 16.30
N VAL A 885 -27.47 2.95 17.16
CA VAL A 885 -26.85 2.19 18.27
C VAL A 885 -27.18 0.71 18.12
N LEU A 886 -26.18 -0.11 17.77
CA LEU A 886 -26.41 -1.50 17.33
C LEU A 886 -25.30 -2.46 17.79
N ASP A 887 -25.67 -3.72 18.00
CA ASP A 887 -24.74 -4.85 17.84
C ASP A 887 -24.69 -5.25 16.36
N ASN A 888 -23.69 -4.73 15.63
CA ASN A 888 -23.53 -4.93 14.18
C ASN A 888 -23.40 -6.40 13.76
N VAL A 889 -22.92 -7.28 14.65
CA VAL A 889 -22.61 -8.69 14.31
C VAL A 889 -23.84 -9.59 14.44
N HIS A 890 -24.76 -9.26 15.35
CA HIS A 890 -25.90 -10.14 15.68
C HIS A 890 -27.28 -9.51 15.45
N SER A 891 -27.34 -8.20 15.15
CA SER A 891 -28.58 -7.56 14.72
C SER A 891 -28.81 -7.77 13.21
N PRO A 892 -30.03 -8.12 12.76
CA PRO A 892 -30.33 -8.24 11.32
C PRO A 892 -30.24 -6.91 10.57
N TYR A 893 -30.17 -5.78 11.28
CA TYR A 893 -29.92 -4.47 10.69
C TYR A 893 -28.44 -4.26 10.33
N GLY A 894 -27.52 -5.00 10.94
CA GLY A 894 -26.07 -4.91 10.69
C GLY A 894 -25.65 -5.40 9.30
N GLU A 895 -26.49 -6.19 8.62
CA GLU A 895 -26.30 -6.59 7.21
C GLU A 895 -26.19 -5.40 6.25
N ASN A 896 -26.76 -4.24 6.61
CA ASN A 896 -26.80 -3.05 5.78
C ASN A 896 -26.08 -1.90 6.49
N ALA A 897 -25.05 -1.34 5.85
CA ALA A 897 -24.22 -0.31 6.45
C ALA A 897 -24.96 1.02 6.73
N ARG A 898 -26.05 1.36 6.02
CA ARG A 898 -26.91 2.51 6.40
C ARG A 898 -27.71 2.26 7.68
N GLN A 899 -27.71 1.04 8.21
CA GLN A 899 -28.51 0.61 9.35
C GLN A 899 -27.64 0.03 10.49
N SER A 900 -26.30 0.07 10.35
CA SER A 900 -25.32 -0.31 11.36
C SER A 900 -24.95 0.85 12.30
N ALA A 901 -24.33 0.56 13.44
CA ALA A 901 -23.98 1.55 14.47
C ALA A 901 -23.12 2.71 13.92
N GLY A 902 -23.41 3.93 14.37
CA GLY A 902 -22.75 5.15 13.89
C GLY A 902 -23.25 5.67 12.54
N SER A 903 -24.10 4.93 11.80
CA SER A 903 -24.84 5.48 10.66
C SER A 903 -25.77 6.62 11.08
N LEU A 904 -26.13 7.47 10.11
CA LEU A 904 -27.38 8.21 10.16
C LEU A 904 -28.46 7.28 9.59
N PHE A 905 -29.25 6.67 10.46
CA PHE A 905 -29.95 5.42 10.12
C PHE A 905 -30.88 5.55 8.91
N PHE A 906 -30.77 4.59 7.99
CA PHE A 906 -31.40 4.51 6.68
C PHE A 906 -30.98 5.58 5.65
N CYS A 907 -30.08 6.49 6.00
CA CYS A 907 -29.58 7.56 5.12
C CYS A 907 -28.12 7.32 4.73
N MET A 908 -27.20 7.42 5.69
CA MET A 908 -25.77 7.47 5.41
C MET A 908 -25.02 6.47 6.28
N ALA A 909 -24.32 5.54 5.61
CA ALA A 909 -23.50 4.53 6.25
C ALA A 909 -22.22 5.14 6.86
N PRO A 910 -21.63 4.54 7.91
CA PRO A 910 -20.28 4.87 8.32
C PRO A 910 -19.29 4.42 7.23
N SER A 911 -18.11 5.02 7.21
CA SER A 911 -16.98 4.68 6.31
C SER A 911 -16.21 3.42 6.74
N LYS A 912 -16.43 2.96 7.97
CA LYS A 912 -15.80 1.79 8.60
C LYS A 912 -16.58 1.39 9.85
N ASP A 913 -16.56 0.11 10.19
CA ASP A 913 -16.94 -0.34 11.54
C ASP A 913 -15.73 -0.24 12.47
N VAL A 914 -15.95 0.33 13.66
CA VAL A 914 -14.97 0.49 14.74
C VAL A 914 -15.63 0.24 16.10
N THR A 915 -16.77 -0.45 16.11
CA THR A 915 -17.48 -0.83 17.34
C THR A 915 -16.72 -1.90 18.11
N LYS A 916 -16.82 -1.84 19.45
CA LYS A 916 -16.45 -2.94 20.34
C LYS A 916 -17.62 -3.93 20.41
N PRO A 917 -17.34 -5.23 20.64
CA PRO A 917 -18.38 -6.26 20.81
C PRO A 917 -19.43 -5.91 21.88
N PHE A 918 -20.61 -6.52 21.77
CA PHE A 918 -21.69 -6.35 22.74
C PHE A 918 -21.22 -6.60 24.18
N GLY A 919 -21.84 -5.90 25.14
CA GLY A 919 -21.41 -5.87 26.54
C GLY A 919 -20.24 -4.93 26.84
N GLN A 920 -19.50 -4.42 25.85
CA GLN A 920 -18.48 -3.39 26.05
C GLN A 920 -19.03 -1.96 25.86
N TRP A 921 -18.37 -0.99 26.49
CA TRP A 921 -18.69 0.43 26.35
C TRP A 921 -18.03 1.07 25.12
N ASN A 922 -18.86 1.59 24.22
CA ASN A 922 -18.47 2.41 23.08
C ASN A 922 -18.68 3.90 23.41
N THR A 923 -17.84 4.78 22.88
CA THR A 923 -18.15 6.23 22.86
C THR A 923 -18.89 6.61 21.57
N GLY A 924 -19.77 7.60 21.66
CA GLY A 924 -20.48 8.21 20.53
C GLY A 924 -20.34 9.72 20.58
N ARG A 925 -20.18 10.34 19.38
CA ARG A 925 -20.21 11.79 19.19
C ARG A 925 -21.10 12.10 18.00
N VAL A 926 -21.94 13.12 18.13
CA VAL A 926 -22.64 13.78 17.01
C VAL A 926 -22.19 15.23 17.01
N LYS A 927 -21.76 15.74 15.85
CA LYS A 927 -21.51 17.16 15.63
C LYS A 927 -22.38 17.57 14.44
N CYS A 928 -23.14 18.65 14.59
CA CYS A 928 -23.99 19.19 13.55
C CYS A 928 -23.79 20.70 13.48
N LYS A 929 -23.61 21.24 12.28
CA LYS A 929 -23.58 22.68 12.04
C LYS A 929 -24.20 22.99 10.67
N GLY A 930 -25.31 23.70 10.66
CA GLY A 930 -26.15 23.91 9.49
C GLY A 930 -26.52 22.58 8.82
N THR A 931 -25.98 22.38 7.61
CA THR A 931 -26.15 21.21 6.75
C THR A 931 -25.09 20.12 6.94
N VAL A 932 -24.00 20.40 7.66
CA VAL A 932 -22.95 19.41 7.95
C VAL A 932 -23.35 18.54 9.13
N ILE A 933 -23.29 17.22 8.94
CA ILE A 933 -23.50 16.20 9.97
C ILE A 933 -22.28 15.29 10.04
N GLU A 934 -21.77 15.09 11.25
CA GLU A 934 -20.64 14.23 11.54
C GLU A 934 -20.96 13.28 12.71
N HIS A 935 -20.61 12.00 12.58
CA HIS A 935 -20.69 11.00 13.64
C HIS A 935 -19.32 10.36 13.91
N TRP A 936 -19.01 10.09 15.18
CA TRP A 936 -17.83 9.31 15.61
C TRP A 936 -18.26 8.14 16.48
N VAL A 937 -17.52 7.04 16.36
CA VAL A 937 -17.60 5.86 17.24
C VAL A 937 -16.19 5.64 17.80
N ASN A 938 -16.04 5.47 19.12
CA ASN A 938 -14.75 5.18 19.77
C ASN A 938 -13.62 6.18 19.43
N GLY A 939 -13.96 7.46 19.22
CA GLY A 939 -13.03 8.54 18.87
C GLY A 939 -12.71 8.66 17.38
N GLU A 940 -13.02 7.65 16.57
CA GLU A 940 -12.82 7.66 15.13
C GLU A 940 -14.00 8.32 14.41
N ARG A 941 -13.74 9.29 13.53
CA ARG A 941 -14.81 9.89 12.68
C ARG A 941 -15.25 8.86 11.65
N VAL A 942 -16.48 8.37 11.79
CA VAL A 942 -17.03 7.34 10.90
C VAL A 942 -17.87 7.92 9.77
N LEU A 943 -18.52 9.07 10.00
CA LEU A 943 -19.39 9.75 9.03
C LEU A 943 -19.11 11.25 9.10
N SER A 944 -19.03 11.91 7.94
CA SER A 944 -18.86 13.36 7.81
C SER A 944 -19.36 13.80 6.43
N PHE A 945 -20.52 14.45 6.37
CA PHE A 945 -21.10 14.89 5.10
C PHE A 945 -21.94 16.16 5.25
N ASP A 946 -22.06 16.90 4.15
CA ASP A 946 -22.98 18.03 4.02
C ASP A 946 -24.21 17.55 3.23
N TYR A 947 -25.41 17.58 3.82
CA TYR A 947 -26.61 17.10 3.13
C TYR A 947 -27.12 18.06 2.03
N SER A 948 -26.48 19.21 1.81
CA SER A 948 -26.72 20.09 0.67
C SER A 948 -25.79 19.83 -0.53
N ASP A 949 -24.72 19.03 -0.37
CA ASP A 949 -23.84 18.64 -1.46
C ASP A 949 -24.59 17.67 -2.42
N PRO A 950 -24.78 18.02 -3.70
CA PRO A 950 -25.56 17.21 -4.64
C PRO A 950 -25.08 15.77 -4.81
N LYS A 951 -23.81 15.46 -4.49
CA LYS A 951 -23.29 14.07 -4.58
C LYS A 951 -23.92 13.12 -3.54
N TRP A 952 -24.60 13.66 -2.53
CA TRP A 952 -25.31 12.89 -1.50
C TRP A 952 -26.83 12.85 -1.68
N ALA A 953 -27.37 13.37 -2.80
CA ALA A 953 -28.81 13.53 -3.01
C ALA A 953 -29.61 12.22 -2.83
N GLU A 954 -29.12 11.10 -3.37
CA GLU A 954 -29.79 9.78 -3.24
C GLU A 954 -29.88 9.32 -1.78
N GLN A 955 -28.80 9.50 -1.02
CA GLN A 955 -28.67 9.10 0.38
C GLN A 955 -29.56 9.99 1.28
N VAL A 956 -29.62 11.29 0.96
CA VAL A 956 -30.49 12.26 1.63
C VAL A 956 -31.97 12.02 1.29
N GLU A 957 -32.30 11.60 0.07
CA GLU A 957 -33.69 11.27 -0.28
C GLU A 957 -34.20 10.06 0.53
N LEU A 958 -33.36 9.06 0.84
CA LEU A 958 -33.75 7.98 1.76
C LEU A 958 -34.16 8.50 3.16
N LEU A 959 -33.51 9.56 3.65
CA LEU A 959 -33.85 10.22 4.92
C LEU A 959 -35.21 10.94 4.83
N THR A 960 -35.48 11.60 3.70
CA THR A 960 -36.77 12.23 3.40
C THR A 960 -37.89 11.20 3.25
N ILE A 961 -37.65 10.08 2.54
CA ILE A 961 -38.59 8.95 2.42
C ILE A 961 -38.85 8.29 3.79
N ARG A 962 -37.86 8.25 4.67
CA ARG A 962 -38.03 7.85 6.09
C ARG A 962 -38.97 8.78 6.86
N GLY A 963 -39.17 10.01 6.39
CA GLY A 963 -40.04 11.02 7.00
C GLY A 963 -39.28 12.06 7.82
N ALA A 964 -37.99 12.27 7.53
CA ALA A 964 -37.27 13.45 7.99
C ALA A 964 -37.78 14.73 7.33
N ASP A 965 -37.30 15.85 7.85
CA ASP A 965 -37.58 17.20 7.38
C ASP A 965 -36.25 17.96 7.49
N LEU A 966 -35.68 18.36 6.36
CA LEU A 966 -34.30 18.86 6.30
C LEU A 966 -34.16 20.28 6.84
N ASP A 967 -35.26 21.04 6.85
CA ASP A 967 -35.33 22.40 7.39
C ASP A 967 -35.77 22.40 8.86
N ALA A 968 -36.28 21.28 9.39
CA ALA A 968 -36.71 21.20 10.78
C ALA A 968 -35.56 21.36 11.79
N ARG A 969 -35.84 22.14 12.84
CA ARG A 969 -34.92 22.62 13.87
C ARG A 969 -35.54 22.54 15.26
N GLY A 970 -34.74 22.64 16.33
CA GLY A 970 -35.21 22.53 17.72
C GLY A 970 -35.82 21.17 18.10
N GLY A 971 -35.01 20.10 18.06
CA GLY A 971 -35.45 18.75 18.45
C GLY A 971 -35.49 18.52 19.97
N ARG A 972 -36.26 17.53 20.46
CA ARG A 972 -36.01 16.92 21.78
C ARG A 972 -35.00 15.78 21.61
N LEU A 973 -34.01 15.69 22.51
CA LEU A 973 -33.13 14.54 22.59
C LEU A 973 -33.91 13.33 23.14
N TRP A 974 -33.85 12.17 22.47
CA TRP A 974 -34.40 10.94 23.03
C TRP A 974 -33.65 9.67 22.64
N LEU A 975 -33.72 8.67 23.52
CA LEU A 975 -33.04 7.38 23.44
C LEU A 975 -34.08 6.28 23.20
N GLN A 976 -33.88 5.45 22.16
CA GLN A 976 -34.89 4.51 21.67
C GLN A 976 -34.98 3.20 22.48
N ASP A 977 -36.20 2.82 22.90
CA ASP A 977 -36.56 1.46 23.34
C ASP A 977 -37.04 0.65 22.12
N HIS A 978 -36.25 -0.34 21.68
CA HIS A 978 -36.58 -1.23 20.56
C HIS A 978 -36.78 -2.70 21.01
N GLY A 979 -36.83 -2.98 22.32
CA GLY A 979 -37.11 -4.33 22.84
C GLY A 979 -35.95 -5.01 23.56
N GLN A 980 -34.71 -4.71 23.19
CA GLN A 980 -33.48 -5.23 23.82
C GLN A 980 -32.91 -4.28 24.88
N ASP A 981 -31.89 -4.74 25.60
CA ASP A 981 -31.30 -3.99 26.70
C ASP A 981 -30.13 -3.14 26.21
N VAL A 982 -30.20 -1.85 26.54
CA VAL A 982 -29.24 -0.82 26.14
C VAL A 982 -28.92 0.06 27.34
N TRP A 983 -27.65 0.47 27.45
CA TRP A 983 -27.14 1.32 28.52
C TRP A 983 -26.57 2.60 27.91
N PHE A 984 -26.89 3.75 28.48
CA PHE A 984 -26.33 5.06 28.12
C PHE A 984 -25.81 5.79 29.37
N ARG A 985 -24.71 6.53 29.25
CA ARG A 985 -24.15 7.37 30.33
C ARG A 985 -23.28 8.49 29.77
N ASN A 986 -22.86 9.43 30.62
CA ASN A 986 -21.93 10.49 30.27
C ASN A 986 -22.41 11.31 29.06
N LEU A 987 -23.71 11.58 29.00
CA LEU A 987 -24.38 12.38 27.98
C LEU A 987 -24.13 13.86 28.29
N ARG A 988 -23.45 14.57 27.40
CA ARG A 988 -23.25 16.02 27.51
C ARG A 988 -23.31 16.70 26.16
N LEU A 989 -23.80 17.93 26.16
CA LEU A 989 -24.19 18.70 24.99
C LEU A 989 -23.62 20.12 25.12
N ARG A 990 -22.96 20.62 24.07
CA ARG A 990 -22.68 22.05 23.89
C ARG A 990 -23.34 22.56 22.62
N GLU A 991 -23.67 23.84 22.62
CA GLU A 991 -23.91 24.61 21.39
C GLU A 991 -22.57 24.89 20.70
N ILE A 992 -22.56 24.98 19.36
CA ILE A 992 -21.37 25.34 18.58
C ILE A 992 -21.50 26.80 18.15
N PRO A 993 -20.60 27.70 18.56
CA PRO A 993 -20.72 29.12 18.26
C PRO A 993 -20.47 29.40 16.77
N GLU A 994 -20.91 30.57 16.27
CA GLU A 994 -20.91 30.90 14.84
C GLU A 994 -19.50 30.83 14.23
N GLU A 995 -18.48 31.27 14.96
CA GLU A 995 -17.08 31.29 14.53
C GLU A 995 -16.38 29.92 14.47
N GLU A 996 -16.92 28.88 15.13
CA GLU A 996 -16.32 27.54 15.05
C GLU A 996 -16.69 26.88 13.72
N ALA A 997 -15.77 26.92 12.76
CA ALA A 997 -15.94 26.29 11.45
C ALA A 997 -16.05 24.76 11.59
N VAL A 998 -17.07 24.19 10.94
CA VAL A 998 -17.26 22.74 10.78
C VAL A 998 -17.47 22.48 9.29
N THR A 999 -16.61 21.67 8.69
CA THR A 999 -16.66 21.35 7.26
C THR A 999 -16.67 19.84 7.07
N ALA A 1000 -17.53 19.36 6.18
CA ALA A 1000 -17.57 17.94 5.81
C ALA A 1000 -16.21 17.48 5.24
N ASP A 1001 -15.77 16.28 5.60
CA ASP A 1001 -14.52 15.71 5.06
C ASP A 1001 -14.71 15.46 3.55
N PRO A 1002 -13.96 16.16 2.66
CA PRO A 1002 -14.09 15.95 1.22
C PRO A 1002 -13.69 14.52 0.82
N ASP A 1003 -12.90 13.85 1.67
CA ASP A 1003 -12.45 12.48 1.51
C ASP A 1003 -13.43 11.44 2.08
N PHE A 1004 -14.61 11.83 2.59
CA PHE A 1004 -15.59 10.86 3.14
C PHE A 1004 -16.13 9.93 2.05
N VAL A 1005 -15.98 8.62 2.29
CA VAL A 1005 -16.54 7.55 1.46
C VAL A 1005 -17.32 6.61 2.41
N PRO A 1006 -18.66 6.55 2.33
CA PRO A 1006 -19.46 5.60 3.12
C PRO A 1006 -19.18 4.16 2.69
N LEU A 1007 -19.37 3.19 3.60
CA LEU A 1007 -19.40 1.77 3.24
C LEU A 1007 -20.51 1.51 2.22
N PRO A 1008 -20.24 0.72 1.16
CA PRO A 1008 -21.24 0.43 0.14
C PRO A 1008 -22.33 -0.51 0.69
N VAL A 1009 -23.57 -0.30 0.24
CA VAL A 1009 -24.68 -1.23 0.48
C VAL A 1009 -24.90 -1.99 -0.83
N THR A 1010 -24.71 -3.31 -0.81
CA THR A 1010 -24.70 -4.15 -2.02
C THR A 1010 -25.58 -5.40 -1.87
N GLY A 1011 -25.80 -6.12 -2.97
CA GLY A 1011 -26.45 -7.43 -3.00
C GLY A 1011 -27.78 -7.50 -2.24
N ALA A 1012 -27.92 -8.53 -1.39
CA ALA A 1012 -29.15 -8.78 -0.65
C ALA A 1012 -29.53 -7.65 0.33
N ALA A 1013 -28.55 -6.93 0.89
CA ALA A 1013 -28.81 -5.80 1.79
C ALA A 1013 -29.41 -4.60 1.05
N LEU A 1014 -28.92 -4.34 -0.18
CA LEU A 1014 -29.47 -3.31 -1.06
C LEU A 1014 -30.87 -3.69 -1.57
N GLN A 1015 -31.10 -4.96 -1.90
CA GLN A 1015 -32.44 -5.43 -2.29
C GLN A 1015 -33.46 -5.26 -1.15
N LYS A 1016 -33.11 -5.67 0.08
CA LYS A 1016 -33.92 -5.45 1.29
C LYS A 1016 -34.24 -3.97 1.53
N GLU A 1017 -33.29 -3.08 1.24
CA GLU A 1017 -33.47 -1.61 1.32
C GLU A 1017 -34.43 -1.10 0.25
N ASN A 1018 -34.22 -1.45 -1.02
CA ASN A 1018 -35.08 -1.06 -2.14
C ASN A 1018 -36.54 -1.52 -1.95
N ASP A 1019 -36.74 -2.76 -1.49
CA ASP A 1019 -38.06 -3.29 -1.17
C ASP A 1019 -38.72 -2.56 0.01
N ARG A 1020 -37.93 -2.07 0.98
CA ARG A 1020 -38.41 -1.24 2.10
C ARG A 1020 -38.79 0.17 1.63
N VAL A 1021 -37.95 0.81 0.82
CA VAL A 1021 -38.22 2.12 0.18
C VAL A 1021 -39.51 2.05 -0.62
N LYS A 1022 -39.67 1.04 -1.49
CA LYS A 1022 -40.88 0.82 -2.28
C LYS A 1022 -42.14 0.73 -1.41
N ARG A 1023 -42.13 -0.09 -0.35
CA ARG A 1023 -43.26 -0.21 0.59
C ARG A 1023 -43.58 1.12 1.30
N MET A 1024 -42.57 1.93 1.61
CA MET A 1024 -42.75 3.22 2.27
C MET A 1024 -43.36 4.26 1.32
N LEU A 1025 -42.89 4.34 0.07
CA LEU A 1025 -43.49 5.16 -0.99
C LEU A 1025 -44.93 4.73 -1.31
N GLU A 1026 -45.21 3.43 -1.37
CA GLU A 1026 -46.57 2.89 -1.56
C GLU A 1026 -47.50 3.19 -0.37
N ALA A 1027 -46.97 3.30 0.85
CA ALA A 1027 -47.73 3.68 2.03
C ALA A 1027 -47.96 5.20 2.13
N GLN A 1028 -47.01 6.02 1.62
CA GLN A 1028 -47.19 7.48 1.50
C GLN A 1028 -48.26 7.83 0.46
N LYS A 1029 -48.30 7.12 -0.69
CA LYS A 1029 -49.34 7.28 -1.73
C LYS A 1029 -50.76 6.84 -1.31
N LYS A 1030 -50.95 6.38 -0.06
CA LYS A 1030 -52.23 5.94 0.53
C LYS A 1030 -52.66 6.83 1.71
N LYS A 1031 -51.98 7.96 1.93
CA LYS A 1031 -52.28 8.98 2.94
C LYS A 1031 -52.63 10.30 2.26
#